data_AF-A0A351L5G2-F1
#
_entry.id   AF-A0A351L5G2-F1
#
_cell.length_a   1.000
_cell.length_b   1.000
_cell.length_c   1.000
_cell.angle_alpha   90.00
_cell.angle_beta   90.00
_cell.angle_gamma   90.00
#
_symmetry.space_group_name_H-M   'P 1'
#
loop_
_entity.id
_entity.type
_entity.pdbx_description
1 polymer ?
#
loop_
_entity_poly.entity_id
_entity_poly.type
_entity_poly.pdbx_seq_one_letter_code
_entity_poly.pdbx_strand_id
1 'polypeptide(L)'
;MSKGGRVIVSGPVGSLSAPGVRQLLGTMLGAYWAFPLSEATMVQPLRTRTQEWVTRDLAGMIHGGVVVPTGLNSQTAATWSGPDTPPAVVTTNRTTFFGWRWGVDTVASPTLDLSWLKAAMSRYGNRPGGGTTVASQGAPSGNCVPPGAIARASVTPRQSPQTPTRILGTGSFIEAGGQVSRGAGGQGSVSNSPSRVASPPPVSAVQQGTPTRQTVTRPTPALTPARRNDPTQEVAAAGIPFRPGAQRITPGEAIAMRQELENLIGRVESALLSANAANRGVGRGLREQGNTGKSDDNSFVISPTTPIATVASSVSLSTQPSAPAAIQSARELLQTLPRLIANRDYANARQQWLQARQNLWNLYPIDRPNAQAEIRAIWLDRGSIIEAGSEQGLARIFDQLAAAGINTIFFETVNAGYPIYPSQVAPEQNPLVKGWDPLASAVKLAHARGMELHAWVWTFATGNQIHNTILGQPANYLGPVLTANPSWANYDNRGNIIPIGQTKPFLDPANPEVRQYLMRLFEEIVTRYKVDGLQLDYIRYPFQDPGAGRIYGYGRAAREQFQQQYGVDPIRISVRDRTRWQQWTEFRTTQINSFVAEVSQMLRQRRSNLILSVAVFGYPEQERIQKLQQNWEVWARQGDVDLIVPMTYAPDTNRFQQLAQPWLNHTNLGSSLISPGIYLLRLPEVGAIDQIQLLRDLPSGGYSLFALEHFGNNLQAILSRTQGIRQANTKEPIPFRQPFAAAAARFSNLSQEWNFLLDTNQMRLGIARSNWTSKTEELATALNKLAQEPNASNFAAARRSLTTFRTQFRMWMSLHTTQNWYQVQTWENRLFSVERMLNYGERILLGNR
;
A
#
# COMPACT_ATOMS: atom_id res chain seq x y z
N MET A 1 -14.56 15.20 -14.06
CA MET A 1 -15.09 15.21 -12.67
C MET A 1 -14.25 16.04 -11.68
N SER A 2 -12.97 16.35 -11.94
CA SER A 2 -12.15 17.21 -11.05
C SER A 2 -12.73 18.63 -10.90
N LYS A 3 -13.12 19.27 -12.01
CA LYS A 3 -13.82 20.58 -12.05
C LYS A 3 -15.30 20.54 -11.58
N GLY A 4 -15.68 19.58 -10.74
CA GLY A 4 -17.07 19.33 -10.35
C GLY A 4 -17.86 18.49 -11.38
N GLY A 5 -19.19 18.55 -11.25
CA GLY A 5 -20.15 17.77 -12.05
C GLY A 5 -20.66 16.47 -11.38
N ARG A 6 -21.79 15.98 -11.88
CA ARG A 6 -22.44 14.69 -11.56
C ARG A 6 -22.77 13.97 -12.88
N VAL A 7 -22.83 12.65 -12.87
CA VAL A 7 -23.01 11.83 -14.08
C VAL A 7 -24.05 10.74 -13.85
N ILE A 8 -24.89 10.53 -14.87
CA ILE A 8 -25.76 9.35 -14.98
C ILE A 8 -25.13 8.43 -16.04
N VAL A 9 -25.06 7.13 -15.73
CA VAL A 9 -24.42 6.09 -16.55
C VAL A 9 -25.42 4.97 -16.76
N SER A 10 -25.42 4.37 -17.94
CA SER A 10 -26.31 3.27 -18.32
C SER A 10 -25.57 2.25 -19.18
N GLY A 11 -25.91 0.97 -19.01
CA GLY A 11 -25.49 -0.09 -19.92
C GLY A 11 -24.04 -0.53 -19.73
N PRO A 12 -23.49 -1.33 -20.67
CA PRO A 12 -22.21 -2.01 -20.52
C PRO A 12 -20.98 -1.09 -20.74
N VAL A 13 -20.93 0.05 -20.04
CA VAL A 13 -19.85 1.03 -20.11
C VAL A 13 -18.53 0.41 -19.63
N GLY A 14 -17.46 0.61 -20.40
CA GLY A 14 -16.13 0.04 -20.14
C GLY A 14 -15.96 -1.43 -20.56
N SER A 15 -17.02 -2.14 -20.99
CA SER A 15 -16.96 -3.56 -21.35
C SER A 15 -16.03 -3.86 -22.53
N LEU A 16 -16.05 -3.01 -23.56
CA LEU A 16 -15.17 -3.08 -24.73
C LEU A 16 -13.82 -2.33 -24.53
N SER A 17 -13.62 -1.68 -23.38
CA SER A 17 -12.39 -0.94 -23.10
C SER A 17 -11.29 -1.85 -22.54
N ALA A 18 -10.02 -1.51 -22.83
CA ALA A 18 -8.85 -2.21 -22.29
C ALA A 18 -8.82 -2.23 -20.74
N PRO A 19 -8.17 -3.21 -20.09
CA PRO A 19 -8.27 -3.42 -18.64
C PRO A 19 -8.00 -2.18 -17.79
N GLY A 20 -6.90 -1.44 -18.02
CA GLY A 20 -6.59 -0.21 -17.27
C GLY A 20 -7.61 0.92 -17.47
N VAL A 21 -8.22 1.03 -18.66
CA VAL A 21 -9.31 1.98 -18.93
C VAL A 21 -10.59 1.54 -18.20
N ARG A 22 -10.89 0.23 -18.18
CA ARG A 22 -12.02 -0.34 -17.45
C ARG A 22 -11.87 -0.17 -15.94
N GLN A 23 -10.66 -0.33 -15.40
CA GLN A 23 -10.33 -0.04 -14.01
C GLN A 23 -10.53 1.45 -13.69
N LEU A 24 -9.97 2.35 -14.51
CA LEU A 24 -10.12 3.79 -14.32
C LEU A 24 -11.58 4.24 -14.37
N LEU A 25 -12.36 3.73 -15.32
CA LEU A 25 -13.82 3.95 -15.39
C LEU A 25 -14.51 3.39 -14.14
N GLY A 26 -14.20 2.17 -13.73
CA GLY A 26 -14.73 1.57 -12.50
C GLY A 26 -14.47 2.43 -11.26
N THR A 27 -13.26 2.93 -11.08
CA THR A 27 -12.88 3.83 -9.97
C THR A 27 -13.57 5.20 -10.07
N MET A 28 -13.65 5.78 -11.27
CA MET A 28 -14.24 7.11 -11.51
C MET A 28 -15.77 7.11 -11.34
N LEU A 29 -16.44 6.02 -11.74
CA LEU A 29 -17.88 5.90 -11.69
C LEU A 29 -18.40 5.30 -10.37
N GLY A 30 -17.56 4.56 -9.63
CA GLY A 30 -17.95 3.83 -8.41
C GLY A 30 -18.59 2.46 -8.69
N ALA A 31 -18.76 2.10 -9.96
CA ALA A 31 -19.18 0.78 -10.38
C ALA A 31 -18.68 0.47 -11.80
N TYR A 32 -18.66 -0.82 -12.15
CA TYR A 32 -18.49 -1.30 -13.52
C TYR A 32 -19.59 -2.30 -13.88
N TRP A 33 -19.84 -2.48 -15.18
CA TRP A 33 -20.69 -3.56 -15.67
C TRP A 33 -19.96 -4.90 -15.62
N ALA A 34 -20.49 -5.88 -14.88
CA ALA A 34 -19.88 -7.19 -14.75
C ALA A 34 -20.33 -8.16 -15.86
N PHE A 35 -21.64 -8.41 -15.98
CA PHE A 35 -22.21 -9.34 -16.96
C PHE A 35 -23.69 -9.03 -17.23
N PRO A 36 -24.20 -9.27 -18.46
CA PRO A 36 -25.63 -9.21 -18.75
C PRO A 36 -26.39 -10.35 -18.05
N LEU A 37 -27.68 -10.14 -17.81
CA LEU A 37 -28.62 -11.21 -17.47
C LEU A 37 -29.11 -11.87 -18.77
N SER A 38 -29.51 -13.14 -18.69
CA SER A 38 -30.01 -13.90 -19.86
C SER A 38 -31.42 -13.49 -20.28
N GLU A 39 -32.22 -12.97 -19.35
CA GLU A 39 -33.66 -12.69 -19.50
C GLU A 39 -34.03 -11.40 -18.76
N ALA A 40 -35.19 -10.81 -19.11
CA ALA A 40 -35.75 -9.70 -18.36
C ALA A 40 -35.97 -10.10 -16.89
N THR A 41 -35.46 -9.31 -15.97
CA THR A 41 -35.51 -9.59 -14.53
C THR A 41 -36.12 -8.40 -13.79
N MET A 42 -36.81 -8.65 -12.68
CA MET A 42 -37.46 -7.58 -11.91
C MET A 42 -36.41 -6.76 -11.16
N VAL A 43 -36.37 -5.45 -11.38
CA VAL A 43 -35.63 -4.51 -10.53
C VAL A 43 -36.41 -4.29 -9.24
N GLN A 44 -35.75 -4.46 -8.10
CA GLN A 44 -36.26 -4.23 -6.76
C GLN A 44 -35.54 -3.03 -6.14
N PRO A 45 -36.20 -1.87 -5.95
CA PRO A 45 -35.60 -0.68 -5.37
C PRO A 45 -35.27 -0.86 -3.88
N LEU A 46 -34.03 -0.59 -3.47
CA LEU A 46 -33.59 -0.71 -2.07
C LEU A 46 -33.88 0.59 -1.30
N ARG A 47 -34.86 0.54 -0.39
CA ARG A 47 -35.21 1.69 0.45
C ARG A 47 -34.39 1.71 1.76
N THR A 48 -33.29 2.45 1.77
CA THR A 48 -32.46 2.67 2.98
C THR A 48 -32.58 4.12 3.50
N ARG A 49 -32.17 4.36 4.75
CA ARG A 49 -32.16 5.72 5.37
C ARG A 49 -31.24 6.73 4.66
N THR A 50 -30.40 6.30 3.71
CA THR A 50 -29.55 7.19 2.90
C THR A 50 -30.03 7.33 1.45
N GLN A 51 -31.17 6.73 1.10
CA GLN A 51 -31.66 6.59 -0.28
C GLN A 51 -33.15 6.94 -0.38
N GLU A 52 -33.61 8.01 0.28
CA GLU A 52 -35.02 8.44 0.28
C GLU A 52 -35.56 8.83 -1.11
N TRP A 53 -34.67 9.07 -2.07
CA TRP A 53 -34.97 9.29 -3.49
C TRP A 53 -35.39 8.01 -4.24
N VAL A 54 -35.29 6.84 -3.59
CA VAL A 54 -35.64 5.53 -4.16
C VAL A 54 -37.03 5.13 -3.67
N THR A 55 -37.99 5.09 -4.59
CA THR A 55 -39.42 4.85 -4.34
C THR A 55 -39.89 3.50 -4.93
N ARG A 56 -41.06 3.01 -4.50
CA ARG A 56 -41.54 1.64 -4.86
C ARG A 56 -42.01 1.51 -6.30
N ASP A 57 -42.44 2.61 -6.92
CA ASP A 57 -42.84 2.74 -8.32
C ASP A 57 -41.67 2.61 -9.32
N LEU A 58 -40.43 2.57 -8.83
CA LEU A 58 -39.23 2.29 -9.62
C LEU A 58 -39.01 0.78 -9.88
N ALA A 59 -39.91 -0.08 -9.40
CA ALA A 59 -39.84 -1.53 -9.57
C ALA A 59 -40.46 -1.96 -10.91
N GLY A 60 -39.75 -2.78 -11.68
CA GLY A 60 -40.25 -3.27 -12.98
C GLY A 60 -39.30 -4.24 -13.68
N MET A 61 -39.81 -4.95 -14.68
CA MET A 61 -39.04 -5.92 -15.49
C MET A 61 -38.14 -5.21 -16.49
N ILE A 62 -36.84 -5.54 -16.49
CA ILE A 62 -35.83 -4.93 -17.38
C ILE A 62 -34.83 -5.98 -17.89
N HIS A 63 -34.45 -5.95 -19.19
CA HIS A 63 -33.33 -6.71 -19.74
C HIS A 63 -31.99 -6.04 -19.40
N GLY A 64 -31.47 -6.30 -18.19
CA GLY A 64 -30.27 -5.67 -17.69
C GLY A 64 -29.04 -6.57 -17.55
N GLY A 65 -28.20 -6.20 -16.60
CA GLY A 65 -26.94 -6.81 -16.23
C GLY A 65 -26.52 -6.34 -14.84
N VAL A 66 -25.61 -7.08 -14.23
CA VAL A 66 -25.12 -6.78 -12.88
C VAL A 66 -24.07 -5.66 -12.95
N VAL A 67 -24.31 -4.59 -12.20
CA VAL A 67 -23.32 -3.52 -11.96
C VAL A 67 -22.67 -3.74 -10.59
N VAL A 68 -21.33 -3.75 -10.51
CA VAL A 68 -20.62 -4.10 -9.28
C VAL A 68 -19.95 -2.86 -8.67
N PRO A 69 -20.22 -2.51 -7.40
CA PRO A 69 -19.56 -1.42 -6.69
C PRO A 69 -18.03 -1.58 -6.62
N THR A 70 -17.28 -0.49 -6.75
CA THR A 70 -15.79 -0.50 -6.76
C THR A 70 -15.13 0.19 -5.57
N GLY A 71 -15.88 0.96 -4.76
CA GLY A 71 -15.30 1.75 -3.67
C GLY A 71 -16.23 1.90 -2.46
N LEU A 72 -15.65 2.25 -1.31
CA LEU A 72 -16.36 2.38 -0.02
C LEU A 72 -17.46 3.46 -0.01
N ASN A 73 -17.47 4.35 -1.00
CA ASN A 73 -18.49 5.39 -1.23
C ASN A 73 -19.62 4.95 -2.19
N SER A 74 -19.64 3.68 -2.61
CA SER A 74 -20.52 3.15 -3.64
C SER A 74 -21.63 2.30 -3.01
N GLN A 75 -22.89 2.73 -3.18
CA GLN A 75 -24.07 2.16 -2.54
C GLN A 75 -25.05 1.62 -3.59
N THR A 76 -25.43 0.34 -3.46
CA THR A 76 -26.53 -0.27 -4.23
C THR A 76 -27.85 0.43 -3.91
N ALA A 77 -28.55 0.92 -4.93
CA ALA A 77 -29.85 1.58 -4.81
C ALA A 77 -31.01 0.71 -5.33
N ALA A 78 -30.71 -0.34 -6.11
CA ALA A 78 -31.66 -1.39 -6.46
C ALA A 78 -30.93 -2.69 -6.78
N THR A 79 -31.63 -3.81 -6.65
CA THR A 79 -31.14 -5.17 -6.93
C THR A 79 -32.02 -5.86 -7.97
N TRP A 80 -31.48 -6.86 -8.65
CA TRP A 80 -32.24 -7.79 -9.47
C TRP A 80 -32.89 -8.84 -8.57
N SER A 81 -34.14 -9.20 -8.83
CA SER A 81 -34.82 -10.31 -8.15
C SER A 81 -34.12 -11.64 -8.46
N GLY A 82 -33.62 -12.33 -7.44
CA GLY A 82 -32.99 -13.64 -7.60
C GLY A 82 -32.22 -14.09 -6.36
N PRO A 83 -31.65 -15.30 -6.34
CA PRO A 83 -31.09 -15.92 -5.14
C PRO A 83 -29.98 -15.12 -4.44
N ASP A 84 -29.11 -14.45 -5.21
CA ASP A 84 -28.03 -13.61 -4.68
C ASP A 84 -28.39 -12.10 -4.62
N THR A 85 -29.62 -11.71 -5.01
CA THR A 85 -30.09 -10.31 -5.20
C THR A 85 -29.03 -9.32 -5.74
N PRO A 86 -28.40 -9.59 -6.90
CA PRO A 86 -27.24 -8.82 -7.34
C PRO A 86 -27.60 -7.37 -7.73
N PRO A 87 -26.68 -6.38 -7.63
CA PRO A 87 -27.04 -4.98 -7.83
C PRO A 87 -27.47 -4.64 -9.28
N ALA A 88 -28.60 -3.95 -9.39
CA ALA A 88 -29.17 -3.40 -10.61
C ALA A 88 -28.90 -1.89 -10.77
N VAL A 89 -28.74 -1.16 -9.67
CA VAL A 89 -28.34 0.25 -9.67
C VAL A 89 -27.31 0.49 -8.57
N VAL A 90 -26.19 1.12 -8.91
CA VAL A 90 -25.16 1.53 -7.94
C VAL A 90 -24.95 3.03 -8.01
N THR A 91 -24.74 3.68 -6.87
CA THR A 91 -24.60 5.13 -6.77
C THR A 91 -23.43 5.56 -5.91
N THR A 92 -22.86 6.73 -6.19
CA THR A 92 -21.91 7.44 -5.33
C THR A 92 -22.46 8.82 -4.98
N ASN A 93 -21.63 9.68 -4.39
CA ASN A 93 -21.96 11.11 -4.21
C ASN A 93 -22.00 11.92 -5.53
N ARG A 94 -21.51 11.36 -6.65
CA ARG A 94 -21.46 12.05 -7.96
C ARG A 94 -21.97 11.22 -9.15
N THR A 95 -22.20 9.92 -8.98
CA THR A 95 -22.56 9.01 -10.08
C THR A 95 -23.82 8.21 -9.74
N THR A 96 -24.70 8.03 -10.73
CA THR A 96 -25.76 7.00 -10.71
C THR A 96 -25.52 6.08 -11.89
N PHE A 97 -25.34 4.77 -11.66
CA PHE A 97 -25.06 3.77 -12.70
C PHE A 97 -26.20 2.75 -12.74
N PHE A 98 -26.97 2.76 -13.83
CA PHE A 98 -28.03 1.81 -14.15
C PHE A 98 -27.49 0.57 -14.88
N GLY A 99 -27.85 -0.62 -14.39
CA GLY A 99 -27.51 -1.92 -14.95
C GLY A 99 -28.31 -2.31 -16.18
N TRP A 100 -28.79 -1.37 -16.99
CA TRP A 100 -29.48 -1.63 -18.26
C TRP A 100 -29.22 -0.52 -19.27
N ARG A 101 -29.52 -0.78 -20.55
CA ARG A 101 -29.45 0.23 -21.62
C ARG A 101 -30.69 1.12 -21.59
N TRP A 102 -30.44 2.42 -21.42
CA TRP A 102 -31.44 3.47 -21.33
C TRP A 102 -32.10 3.76 -22.67
N GLY A 103 -33.41 4.03 -22.68
CA GLY A 103 -34.12 4.52 -23.86
C GLY A 103 -34.17 3.50 -25.00
N VAL A 104 -34.19 2.22 -24.64
CA VAL A 104 -34.32 1.10 -25.57
C VAL A 104 -35.58 0.33 -25.18
N ASP A 105 -36.64 0.45 -25.96
CA ASP A 105 -37.99 -0.02 -25.60
C ASP A 105 -38.08 -1.56 -25.42
N THR A 106 -37.14 -2.30 -25.98
CA THR A 106 -37.00 -3.76 -25.78
C THR A 106 -36.26 -4.13 -24.48
N VAL A 107 -35.68 -3.14 -23.79
CA VAL A 107 -34.93 -3.31 -22.54
C VAL A 107 -35.75 -2.88 -21.33
N ALA A 108 -36.38 -1.72 -21.37
CA ALA A 108 -37.25 -1.20 -20.33
C ALA A 108 -38.43 -0.44 -20.98
N SER A 109 -39.57 -0.33 -20.30
CA SER A 109 -40.66 0.51 -20.81
C SER A 109 -40.30 2.00 -20.67
N PRO A 110 -40.70 2.87 -21.62
CA PRO A 110 -40.42 4.31 -21.55
C PRO A 110 -40.87 4.97 -20.24
N THR A 111 -41.98 4.50 -19.66
CA THR A 111 -42.48 4.94 -18.36
C THR A 111 -41.54 4.60 -17.21
N LEU A 112 -40.97 3.39 -17.20
CA LEU A 112 -40.09 2.91 -16.13
C LEU A 112 -38.73 3.61 -16.16
N ASP A 113 -38.15 3.79 -17.35
CA ASP A 113 -36.94 4.61 -17.53
C ASP A 113 -37.23 6.06 -17.11
N LEU A 114 -38.33 6.67 -17.57
CA LEU A 114 -38.68 8.05 -17.18
C LEU A 114 -38.83 8.22 -15.66
N SER A 115 -39.36 7.24 -14.94
CA SER A 115 -39.42 7.25 -13.46
C SER A 115 -38.03 7.16 -12.84
N TRP A 116 -37.16 6.24 -13.30
CA TRP A 116 -35.76 6.16 -12.85
C TRP A 116 -34.97 7.45 -13.09
N LEU A 117 -35.29 8.20 -14.15
CA LEU A 117 -34.63 9.47 -14.47
C LEU A 117 -35.02 10.55 -13.47
N LYS A 118 -36.34 10.69 -13.24
CA LYS A 118 -36.90 11.65 -12.28
C LYS A 118 -36.36 11.39 -10.87
N ALA A 119 -36.23 10.12 -10.47
CA ALA A 119 -35.59 9.73 -9.22
C ALA A 119 -34.10 10.13 -9.17
N ALA A 120 -33.31 9.76 -10.19
CA ALA A 120 -31.88 10.06 -10.24
C ALA A 120 -31.56 11.56 -10.38
N MET A 121 -32.41 12.35 -11.04
CA MET A 121 -32.29 13.81 -11.09
C MET A 121 -32.67 14.45 -9.75
N SER A 122 -33.74 13.99 -9.11
CA SER A 122 -34.16 14.44 -7.78
C SER A 122 -33.10 14.14 -6.71
N ARG A 123 -32.40 13.00 -6.81
CA ARG A 123 -31.22 12.62 -6.01
C ARG A 123 -30.07 13.62 -6.07
N TYR A 124 -30.08 14.54 -7.05
CA TYR A 124 -29.11 15.63 -7.21
C TYR A 124 -29.71 17.03 -7.00
N GLY A 125 -31.00 17.13 -6.62
CA GLY A 125 -31.70 18.40 -6.39
C GLY A 125 -32.45 18.95 -7.62
N ASN A 126 -32.31 18.31 -8.78
CA ASN A 126 -33.01 18.73 -10.00
C ASN A 126 -34.42 18.13 -10.01
N ARG A 127 -35.39 18.83 -9.41
CA ARG A 127 -36.81 18.51 -9.59
C ARG A 127 -37.26 18.94 -11.00
N PRO A 128 -37.85 18.05 -11.82
CA PRO A 128 -38.54 18.48 -13.03
C PRO A 128 -39.72 19.38 -12.68
N GLY A 129 -39.91 20.48 -13.43
CA GLY A 129 -41.09 21.34 -13.28
C GLY A 129 -42.38 20.59 -13.63
N GLY A 130 -43.47 20.94 -12.93
CA GLY A 130 -44.82 20.52 -13.31
C GLY A 130 -45.19 21.06 -14.70
N GLY A 131 -45.91 20.25 -15.47
CA GLY A 131 -46.02 20.42 -16.92
C GLY A 131 -46.52 21.77 -17.42
N THR A 132 -46.08 22.14 -18.63
CA THR A 132 -46.82 23.04 -19.51
C THR A 132 -46.65 22.54 -20.96
N THR A 133 -47.79 22.41 -21.64
CA THR A 133 -48.02 22.19 -23.09
C THR A 133 -46.84 21.87 -24.02
N VAL A 134 -46.96 20.76 -24.75
CA VAL A 134 -46.24 20.54 -26.02
C VAL A 134 -46.61 21.66 -27.00
N ALA A 135 -45.61 22.43 -27.45
CA ALA A 135 -45.75 23.35 -28.57
C ALA A 135 -45.20 22.68 -29.84
N SER A 136 -46.08 22.36 -30.79
CA SER A 136 -45.70 21.78 -32.07
C SER A 136 -45.22 22.86 -33.05
N GLN A 137 -43.91 22.99 -33.25
CA GLN A 137 -43.34 23.80 -34.33
C GLN A 137 -42.14 23.13 -35.01
N GLY A 138 -42.16 23.17 -36.34
CA GLY A 138 -41.03 23.13 -37.28
C GLY A 138 -39.83 22.21 -37.01
N ALA A 139 -39.68 21.16 -37.83
CA ALA A 139 -38.34 20.66 -38.17
C ALA A 139 -37.58 21.74 -38.97
N PRO A 140 -36.26 21.83 -38.80
CA PRO A 140 -35.39 21.46 -39.94
C PRO A 140 -34.54 20.20 -39.67
N SER A 141 -33.94 19.67 -40.74
CA SER A 141 -33.16 18.43 -40.77
C SER A 141 -31.76 18.55 -40.15
N GLY A 142 -31.24 17.43 -39.61
CA GLY A 142 -29.97 17.40 -38.87
C GLY A 142 -29.33 16.01 -38.66
N ASN A 143 -29.46 15.11 -39.66
CA ASN A 143 -28.71 13.86 -39.84
C ASN A 143 -28.27 13.04 -38.61
N CYS A 144 -29.07 12.03 -38.24
CA CYS A 144 -28.60 10.80 -37.58
C CYS A 144 -29.18 9.58 -38.31
N VAL A 145 -28.34 8.81 -39.00
CA VAL A 145 -28.75 7.60 -39.75
C VAL A 145 -28.40 6.34 -38.93
N PRO A 146 -29.37 5.48 -38.57
CA PRO A 146 -29.08 4.20 -37.93
C PRO A 146 -28.60 3.17 -38.95
N PRO A 147 -27.58 2.35 -38.65
CA PRO A 147 -27.22 1.19 -39.47
C PRO A 147 -28.38 0.20 -39.59
N GLY A 148 -28.63 -0.28 -40.82
CA GLY A 148 -29.83 -1.05 -41.16
C GLY A 148 -29.91 -2.45 -40.53
N ALA A 149 -31.14 -2.95 -40.37
CA ALA A 149 -31.41 -4.31 -39.94
C ALA A 149 -31.23 -5.32 -41.08
N ILE A 150 -30.69 -6.49 -40.77
CA ILE A 150 -30.80 -7.70 -41.61
C ILE A 150 -31.91 -8.58 -41.01
N ALA A 151 -32.79 -9.10 -41.87
CA ALA A 151 -34.07 -9.66 -41.45
C ALA A 151 -33.95 -10.98 -40.67
N ARG A 152 -34.87 -11.19 -39.72
CA ARG A 152 -35.18 -12.51 -39.16
C ARG A 152 -36.13 -13.26 -40.09
N ALA A 153 -35.80 -14.49 -40.47
CA ALA A 153 -36.80 -15.44 -40.95
C ALA A 153 -37.73 -15.85 -39.78
N SER A 154 -39.01 -16.07 -40.09
CA SER A 154 -40.08 -16.22 -39.10
C SER A 154 -40.74 -17.60 -39.15
N VAL A 155 -40.94 -18.23 -37.98
CA VAL A 155 -41.90 -19.33 -37.78
C VAL A 155 -42.62 -19.11 -36.45
N THR A 156 -43.95 -19.19 -36.48
CA THR A 156 -44.86 -19.02 -35.32
C THR A 156 -45.24 -20.36 -34.66
N PRO A 157 -45.78 -20.37 -33.42
CA PRO A 157 -45.85 -21.57 -32.58
C PRO A 157 -47.13 -22.40 -32.75
N ARG A 158 -47.14 -23.59 -32.13
CA ARG A 158 -48.36 -24.36 -31.80
C ARG A 158 -48.42 -24.71 -30.31
N GLN A 159 -49.60 -25.11 -29.85
CA GLN A 159 -50.01 -25.11 -28.44
C GLN A 159 -49.86 -26.47 -27.72
N SER A 160 -50.00 -26.37 -26.40
CA SER A 160 -50.32 -27.31 -25.31
C SER A 160 -51.37 -28.41 -25.63
N PRO A 161 -51.81 -29.28 -24.67
CA PRO A 161 -51.42 -29.44 -23.25
C PRO A 161 -51.22 -30.91 -22.77
N GLN A 162 -50.93 -31.13 -21.47
CA GLN A 162 -51.77 -31.96 -20.56
C GLN A 162 -51.24 -32.01 -19.10
N THR A 163 -52.13 -32.45 -18.20
CA THR A 163 -52.07 -32.58 -16.72
C THR A 163 -52.89 -33.82 -16.33
N PRO A 164 -53.14 -34.21 -15.05
CA PRO A 164 -52.42 -34.00 -13.78
C PRO A 164 -52.26 -35.32 -12.94
N THR A 165 -51.70 -35.26 -11.72
CA THR A 165 -52.17 -36.12 -10.59
C THR A 165 -51.95 -35.43 -9.23
N ARG A 166 -52.74 -35.76 -8.20
CA ARG A 166 -52.82 -35.05 -6.91
C ARG A 166 -53.29 -35.95 -5.76
N ILE A 167 -52.54 -36.00 -4.65
CA ILE A 167 -52.92 -36.54 -3.32
C ILE A 167 -52.14 -35.65 -2.31
N LEU A 168 -52.67 -34.80 -1.41
CA LEU A 168 -53.69 -34.87 -0.33
C LEU A 168 -53.32 -35.80 0.84
N GLY A 169 -53.33 -35.42 2.12
CA GLY A 169 -53.38 -34.12 2.83
C GLY A 169 -52.45 -34.24 4.06
N THR A 170 -52.63 -33.67 5.26
CA THR A 170 -53.51 -32.66 5.91
C THR A 170 -52.66 -32.10 7.08
N GLY A 171 -52.68 -30.80 7.43
CA GLY A 171 -53.49 -30.22 8.52
C GLY A 171 -52.98 -30.54 9.94
N SER A 172 -53.06 -29.68 10.98
CA SER A 172 -53.57 -28.30 11.09
C SER A 172 -53.31 -27.73 12.51
N PHE A 173 -52.97 -26.42 12.64
CA PHE A 173 -53.47 -25.48 13.69
C PHE A 173 -53.11 -25.78 15.20
N ILE A 174 -53.23 -24.88 16.20
CA ILE A 174 -53.02 -23.41 16.27
C ILE A 174 -52.57 -22.97 17.70
N GLU A 175 -51.88 -21.83 17.80
CA GLU A 175 -51.80 -20.77 18.84
C GLU A 175 -52.09 -20.92 20.37
N ALA A 176 -51.27 -20.15 21.14
CA ALA A 176 -51.60 -19.29 22.30
C ALA A 176 -51.85 -19.84 23.74
N GLY A 177 -51.28 -19.12 24.75
CA GLY A 177 -51.97 -18.88 26.05
C GLY A 177 -51.16 -18.89 27.37
N GLY A 178 -50.84 -17.70 27.93
CA GLY A 178 -50.61 -17.42 29.37
C GLY A 178 -49.46 -18.12 30.14
N GLN A 179 -49.21 -17.86 31.44
CA GLN A 179 -49.17 -16.58 32.17
C GLN A 179 -48.44 -16.75 33.55
N VAL A 180 -47.57 -15.80 33.93
CA VAL A 180 -47.33 -15.22 35.29
C VAL A 180 -47.22 -16.14 36.54
N SER A 181 -46.08 -16.06 37.27
CA SER A 181 -46.06 -15.79 38.73
C SER A 181 -44.69 -15.50 39.39
N ARG A 182 -44.79 -14.93 40.61
CA ARG A 182 -43.78 -14.47 41.61
C ARG A 182 -42.82 -15.60 42.10
N GLY A 183 -41.70 -15.36 42.80
CA GLY A 183 -41.00 -14.12 43.21
C GLY A 183 -40.27 -14.20 44.58
N ALA A 184 -39.31 -13.28 44.83
CA ALA A 184 -38.67 -12.89 46.12
C ALA A 184 -37.62 -13.80 46.86
N GLY A 185 -36.59 -13.14 47.45
CA GLY A 185 -35.98 -13.52 48.74
C GLY A 185 -34.45 -13.81 48.82
N GLY A 186 -33.72 -13.13 49.73
CA GLY A 186 -32.38 -13.56 50.23
C GLY A 186 -31.28 -12.47 50.37
N GLN A 187 -30.54 -12.43 51.49
CA GLN A 187 -29.45 -11.47 51.80
C GLN A 187 -28.26 -12.11 52.59
N GLY A 188 -27.09 -11.46 52.61
CA GLY A 188 -26.00 -11.66 53.61
C GLY A 188 -24.55 -11.67 53.06
N SER A 189 -23.51 -11.97 53.86
CA SER A 189 -22.87 -11.13 54.92
C SER A 189 -21.79 -11.92 55.72
N VAL A 190 -20.63 -11.40 56.18
CA VAL A 190 -19.80 -10.22 55.80
C VAL A 190 -18.40 -10.34 56.48
N SER A 191 -17.33 -9.73 55.93
CA SER A 191 -15.96 -9.57 56.54
C SER A 191 -15.14 -10.89 56.76
N ASN A 192 -13.87 -10.94 57.20
CA ASN A 192 -12.85 -9.93 57.60
C ASN A 192 -11.39 -10.45 57.38
N SER A 193 -10.34 -9.70 57.77
CA SER A 193 -8.88 -10.07 57.71
C SER A 193 -8.16 -9.71 59.05
N PRO A 194 -6.81 -9.63 59.23
CA PRO A 194 -5.60 -10.17 58.55
C PRO A 194 -4.52 -10.75 59.55
N SER A 195 -3.21 -10.81 59.16
CA SER A 195 -1.95 -10.94 59.98
C SER A 195 -1.19 -12.31 59.91
N ARG A 196 0.14 -12.45 60.08
CA ARG A 196 1.30 -11.50 60.25
C ARG A 196 2.63 -12.10 59.72
N VAL A 197 3.75 -11.38 59.86
CA VAL A 197 5.11 -11.64 59.29
C VAL A 197 6.08 -12.36 60.25
N ALA A 198 7.02 -13.18 59.73
CA ALA A 198 8.29 -13.57 60.38
C ALA A 198 9.38 -14.00 59.34
N SER A 199 10.67 -13.91 59.66
CA SER A 199 11.85 -14.36 58.86
C SER A 199 13.14 -14.41 59.73
N PRO A 200 14.34 -14.70 59.18
CA PRO A 200 15.08 -15.98 59.16
C PRO A 200 16.16 -16.08 60.28
N PRO A 201 16.96 -17.18 60.45
CA PRO A 201 18.19 -17.46 59.65
C PRO A 201 18.48 -19.01 59.59
N PRO A 202 19.72 -19.58 59.43
CA PRO A 202 21.03 -19.07 58.99
C PRO A 202 21.65 -19.88 57.80
N VAL A 203 22.97 -19.80 57.58
CA VAL A 203 23.70 -20.34 56.41
C VAL A 203 24.89 -21.24 56.81
N SER A 204 25.05 -22.42 56.17
CA SER A 204 26.32 -23.19 55.96
C SER A 204 26.03 -24.55 55.28
N ALA A 205 26.92 -25.22 54.52
CA ALA A 205 28.09 -24.79 53.73
C ALA A 205 28.54 -25.95 52.79
N VAL A 206 29.29 -25.63 51.71
CA VAL A 206 30.17 -26.51 50.88
C VAL A 206 29.59 -27.81 50.27
N GLN A 207 29.50 -27.87 48.93
CA GLN A 207 30.34 -28.78 48.10
C GLN A 207 30.27 -28.40 46.61
N GLN A 208 31.34 -28.68 45.86
CA GLN A 208 31.41 -28.41 44.41
C GLN A 208 30.93 -29.63 43.62
N GLY A 209 29.99 -29.42 42.69
CA GLY A 209 29.55 -30.43 41.73
C GLY A 209 29.30 -29.78 40.36
N THR A 210 29.94 -30.30 39.32
CA THR A 210 29.87 -29.75 37.95
C THR A 210 28.47 -29.91 37.35
N PRO A 211 27.72 -28.83 37.05
CA PRO A 211 26.37 -28.97 36.53
C PRO A 211 26.35 -29.28 35.04
N THR A 212 25.78 -30.44 34.69
CA THR A 212 25.39 -30.77 33.31
C THR A 212 24.45 -29.70 32.76
N ARG A 213 24.57 -29.35 31.46
CA ARG A 213 23.79 -28.28 30.80
C ARG A 213 22.29 -28.61 30.69
N GLN A 214 21.54 -28.44 31.78
CA GLN A 214 20.09 -28.57 31.77
C GLN A 214 19.45 -27.41 31.01
N THR A 215 18.67 -27.73 29.98
CA THR A 215 17.84 -26.77 29.25
C THR A 215 16.62 -26.39 30.08
N VAL A 216 16.69 -25.25 30.78
CA VAL A 216 15.55 -24.72 31.56
C VAL A 216 14.45 -24.22 30.61
N THR A 217 13.45 -25.07 30.38
CA THR A 217 12.20 -24.70 29.72
C THR A 217 11.37 -23.80 30.64
N ARG A 218 11.54 -22.48 30.49
CA ARG A 218 10.79 -21.48 31.28
C ARG A 218 9.29 -21.58 30.98
N PRO A 219 8.40 -21.77 31.97
CA PRO A 219 6.96 -21.88 31.73
C PRO A 219 6.37 -20.58 31.17
N THR A 220 5.63 -20.66 30.07
CA THR A 220 4.88 -19.54 29.50
C THR A 220 3.62 -19.29 30.32
N PRO A 221 3.42 -18.11 30.95
CA PRO A 221 2.18 -17.81 31.66
C PRO A 221 1.03 -17.64 30.66
N ALA A 222 0.11 -18.62 30.62
CA ALA A 222 -1.06 -18.59 29.75
C ALA A 222 -2.15 -17.63 30.29
N LEU A 223 -1.87 -16.33 30.26
CA LEU A 223 -2.87 -15.28 30.50
C LEU A 223 -3.27 -14.64 29.17
N THR A 224 -4.48 -14.97 28.72
CA THR A 224 -5.08 -14.43 27.50
C THR A 224 -6.22 -13.46 27.85
N PRO A 225 -5.93 -12.20 28.23
CA PRO A 225 -6.92 -11.15 28.06
C PRO A 225 -7.20 -11.03 26.55
N ALA A 226 -8.46 -10.86 26.17
CA ALA A 226 -8.85 -10.78 24.76
C ALA A 226 -8.16 -9.57 24.10
N ARG A 227 -7.09 -9.82 23.33
CA ARG A 227 -6.34 -8.77 22.64
C ARG A 227 -7.22 -8.08 21.61
N ARG A 228 -7.80 -6.94 22.00
CA ARG A 228 -8.01 -5.85 21.05
C ARG A 228 -6.61 -5.41 20.61
N ASN A 229 -6.25 -5.71 19.37
CA ASN A 229 -4.98 -5.25 18.81
C ASN A 229 -4.95 -3.72 18.86
N ASP A 230 -3.77 -3.16 19.16
CA ASP A 230 -3.58 -1.71 19.05
C ASP A 230 -3.69 -1.33 17.56
N PRO A 231 -4.53 -0.36 17.16
CA PRO A 231 -4.67 0.03 15.75
C PRO A 231 -3.35 0.49 15.09
N THR A 232 -2.33 0.86 15.88
CA THR A 232 -0.97 1.13 15.38
C THR A 232 -0.18 -0.12 14.95
N GLN A 233 -0.70 -1.31 15.22
CA GLN A 233 -0.13 -2.62 14.88
C GLN A 233 -1.00 -3.40 13.86
N GLU A 234 -2.06 -2.79 13.34
CA GLU A 234 -2.95 -3.42 12.36
C GLU A 234 -2.33 -3.45 10.95
N VAL A 235 -2.14 -4.66 10.42
CA VAL A 235 -1.81 -4.90 9.01
C VAL A 235 -3.09 -4.90 8.19
N ALA A 236 -3.06 -4.39 6.96
CA ALA A 236 -4.23 -4.46 6.09
C ALA A 236 -4.63 -5.93 5.80
N ALA A 237 -5.93 -6.22 5.85
CA ALA A 237 -6.44 -7.54 5.45
C ALA A 237 -6.07 -7.88 4.00
N ALA A 238 -5.80 -9.17 3.74
CA ALA A 238 -5.38 -9.66 2.42
C ALA A 238 -6.40 -9.31 1.33
N GLY A 239 -5.91 -8.96 0.14
CA GLY A 239 -6.72 -8.65 -1.04
C GLY A 239 -7.37 -9.87 -1.67
N ILE A 240 -6.81 -11.07 -1.46
CA ILE A 240 -7.38 -12.36 -1.86
C ILE A 240 -7.16 -13.38 -0.73
N PRO A 241 -8.20 -14.09 -0.26
CA PRO A 241 -8.05 -15.12 0.77
C PRO A 241 -7.45 -16.41 0.18
N PHE A 242 -6.17 -16.67 0.45
CA PHE A 242 -5.49 -17.89 0.00
C PHE A 242 -5.99 -19.14 0.75
N ARG A 243 -6.94 -19.89 0.17
CA ARG A 243 -7.37 -21.20 0.66
C ARG A 243 -7.62 -22.17 -0.50
N PRO A 244 -6.93 -23.33 -0.56
CA PRO A 244 -7.34 -24.44 -1.42
C PRO A 244 -8.75 -24.95 -1.07
N GLY A 245 -9.45 -25.54 -2.03
CA GLY A 245 -10.72 -26.23 -1.80
C GLY A 245 -11.88 -25.80 -2.71
N ALA A 246 -12.99 -26.54 -2.58
CA ALA A 246 -14.16 -26.49 -3.47
C ALA A 246 -15.22 -25.41 -3.14
N GLN A 247 -14.92 -24.47 -2.23
CA GLN A 247 -15.85 -23.39 -1.87
C GLN A 247 -16.25 -22.57 -3.12
N ARG A 248 -17.46 -22.00 -3.18
CA ARG A 248 -17.88 -21.14 -4.30
C ARG A 248 -16.82 -20.05 -4.55
N ILE A 249 -16.43 -19.83 -5.81
CA ILE A 249 -15.69 -18.63 -6.19
C ILE A 249 -16.74 -17.55 -6.54
N THR A 250 -16.74 -16.45 -5.81
CA THR A 250 -17.62 -15.30 -6.11
C THR A 250 -17.15 -14.53 -7.35
N PRO A 251 -18.01 -13.75 -8.03
CA PRO A 251 -17.59 -12.90 -9.15
C PRO A 251 -16.47 -11.90 -8.77
N GLY A 252 -16.43 -11.45 -7.52
CA GLY A 252 -15.36 -10.59 -7.00
C GLY A 252 -14.03 -11.32 -6.88
N GLU A 253 -14.01 -12.51 -6.27
CA GLU A 253 -12.81 -13.36 -6.21
C GLU A 253 -12.32 -13.76 -7.61
N ALA A 254 -13.23 -14.13 -8.53
CA ALA A 254 -12.88 -14.49 -9.91
C ALA A 254 -12.12 -13.36 -10.64
N ILE A 255 -12.57 -12.12 -10.45
CA ILE A 255 -11.94 -10.93 -11.03
C ILE A 255 -10.61 -10.61 -10.33
N ALA A 256 -10.54 -10.75 -9.00
CA ALA A 256 -9.31 -10.56 -8.24
C ALA A 256 -8.23 -11.60 -8.60
N MET A 257 -8.59 -12.89 -8.69
CA MET A 257 -7.69 -13.97 -9.14
C MET A 257 -7.15 -13.70 -10.55
N ARG A 258 -8.01 -13.29 -11.49
CA ARG A 258 -7.57 -12.99 -12.85
C ARG A 258 -6.66 -11.77 -12.89
N GLN A 259 -7.00 -10.68 -12.17
CA GLN A 259 -6.18 -9.47 -12.13
C GLN A 259 -4.82 -9.70 -11.45
N GLU A 260 -4.77 -10.53 -10.40
CA GLU A 260 -3.54 -10.94 -9.74
C GLU A 260 -2.62 -11.66 -10.71
N LEU A 261 -3.15 -12.65 -11.44
CA LEU A 261 -2.39 -13.47 -12.38
C LEU A 261 -1.93 -12.65 -13.60
N GLU A 262 -2.80 -11.80 -14.16
CA GLU A 262 -2.45 -10.80 -15.20
C GLU A 262 -1.27 -9.91 -14.71
N ASN A 263 -1.35 -9.38 -13.48
CA ASN A 263 -0.32 -8.50 -12.94
C ASN A 263 0.97 -9.26 -12.57
N LEU A 264 0.89 -10.53 -12.14
CA LEU A 264 2.06 -11.33 -11.76
C LEU A 264 2.87 -11.77 -12.98
N ILE A 265 2.19 -12.19 -14.05
CA ILE A 265 2.83 -12.44 -15.36
C ILE A 265 3.62 -11.19 -15.76
N GLY A 266 3.00 -10.01 -15.69
CA GLY A 266 3.65 -8.73 -15.99
C GLY A 266 4.86 -8.39 -15.11
N ARG A 267 4.78 -8.60 -13.78
CA ARG A 267 5.91 -8.37 -12.85
C ARG A 267 7.08 -9.33 -13.09
N VAL A 268 6.79 -10.60 -13.35
CA VAL A 268 7.81 -11.62 -13.63
C VAL A 268 8.47 -11.37 -14.99
N GLU A 269 7.70 -11.02 -16.02
CA GLU A 269 8.23 -10.58 -17.32
C GLU A 269 9.09 -9.31 -17.19
N SER A 270 8.67 -8.34 -16.38
CA SER A 270 9.47 -7.14 -16.07
C SER A 270 10.78 -7.47 -15.34
N ALA A 271 10.74 -8.32 -14.31
CA ALA A 271 11.91 -8.72 -13.54
C ALA A 271 12.93 -9.47 -14.40
N LEU A 272 12.46 -10.43 -15.20
CA LEU A 272 13.28 -11.19 -16.15
C LEU A 272 13.90 -10.28 -17.21
N LEU A 273 13.13 -9.35 -17.78
CA LEU A 273 13.66 -8.37 -18.75
C LEU A 273 14.76 -7.51 -18.11
N SER A 274 14.48 -6.91 -16.96
CA SER A 274 15.41 -6.04 -16.22
C SER A 274 16.74 -6.77 -15.97
N ALA A 275 16.68 -8.01 -15.49
CA ALA A 275 17.86 -8.81 -15.17
C ALA A 275 18.59 -9.33 -16.42
N ASN A 276 17.88 -9.71 -17.48
CA ASN A 276 18.50 -10.20 -18.72
C ASN A 276 19.19 -9.07 -19.51
N ALA A 277 18.60 -7.86 -19.55
CA ALA A 277 19.21 -6.70 -20.17
C ALA A 277 20.52 -6.31 -19.45
N ALA A 278 20.49 -6.20 -18.11
CA ALA A 278 21.64 -5.82 -17.30
C ALA A 278 22.83 -6.80 -17.38
N ASN A 279 22.59 -8.11 -17.61
CA ASN A 279 23.64 -9.13 -17.61
C ASN A 279 24.19 -9.47 -19.02
N ARG A 280 23.69 -8.82 -20.10
CA ARG A 280 24.02 -9.13 -21.50
C ARG A 280 25.54 -9.09 -21.83
N GLY A 281 26.32 -8.28 -21.12
CA GLY A 281 27.77 -8.17 -21.33
C GLY A 281 28.63 -9.23 -20.62
N VAL A 282 28.15 -9.79 -19.50
CA VAL A 282 28.97 -10.64 -18.60
C VAL A 282 29.38 -11.97 -19.27
N GLY A 283 28.57 -12.47 -20.21
CA GLY A 283 28.81 -13.73 -20.92
C GLY A 283 29.87 -13.70 -22.02
N ARG A 284 30.34 -12.52 -22.49
CA ARG A 284 31.40 -12.43 -23.51
C ARG A 284 32.82 -12.41 -22.92
N GLY A 285 33.01 -11.77 -21.77
CA GLY A 285 34.33 -11.58 -21.13
C GLY A 285 35.04 -12.86 -20.65
N LEU A 286 34.45 -14.04 -20.83
CA LEU A 286 35.03 -15.35 -20.46
C LEU A 286 35.31 -16.25 -21.69
N ARG A 287 35.34 -15.70 -22.91
CA ARG A 287 35.65 -16.46 -24.14
C ARG A 287 36.67 -15.82 -25.10
N GLU A 288 37.22 -14.64 -24.80
CA GLU A 288 38.14 -13.92 -25.70
C GLU A 288 39.58 -13.80 -25.14
N GLN A 289 40.15 -14.92 -24.69
CA GLN A 289 41.60 -15.16 -24.67
C GLN A 289 41.86 -16.63 -25.03
N GLY A 290 42.25 -16.93 -26.28
CA GLY A 290 42.35 -18.34 -26.70
C GLY A 290 42.57 -18.66 -28.18
N ASN A 291 43.58 -18.04 -28.80
CA ASN A 291 44.23 -18.52 -30.04
C ASN A 291 43.46 -18.40 -31.39
N THR A 292 44.23 -18.43 -32.48
CA THR A 292 43.80 -18.25 -33.88
C THR A 292 43.92 -19.55 -34.69
N GLY A 293 42.99 -19.84 -35.59
CA GLY A 293 43.30 -20.71 -36.74
C GLY A 293 42.15 -21.50 -37.37
N LYS A 294 41.89 -21.19 -38.65
CA LYS A 294 41.20 -22.01 -39.67
C LYS A 294 39.68 -22.25 -39.52
N SER A 295 39.08 -22.50 -40.68
CA SER A 295 37.71 -22.96 -40.89
C SER A 295 37.55 -24.43 -40.51
N ASP A 296 36.31 -24.87 -40.28
CA ASP A 296 35.61 -25.77 -41.21
C ASP A 296 34.11 -25.84 -40.89
N ASP A 297 33.33 -26.36 -41.82
CA ASP A 297 31.88 -26.52 -41.69
C ASP A 297 31.54 -27.65 -40.70
N ASN A 298 30.57 -27.42 -39.81
CA ASN A 298 29.52 -28.40 -39.47
C ASN A 298 28.50 -27.84 -38.47
N SER A 299 27.24 -28.21 -38.64
CA SER A 299 26.17 -27.99 -37.68
C SER A 299 26.24 -29.05 -36.56
N PHE A 300 26.30 -28.63 -35.29
CA PHE A 300 26.29 -29.57 -34.16
C PHE A 300 25.27 -29.24 -33.07
N VAL A 301 24.56 -30.29 -32.66
CA VAL A 301 23.59 -30.30 -31.56
C VAL A 301 24.33 -30.35 -30.23
N ILE A 302 23.88 -29.55 -29.25
CA ILE A 302 24.46 -29.54 -27.90
C ILE A 302 23.80 -30.61 -27.03
N SER A 303 24.53 -31.71 -26.78
CA SER A 303 24.21 -32.70 -25.76
C SER A 303 24.88 -32.35 -24.42
N PRO A 304 24.23 -32.55 -23.26
CA PRO A 304 24.80 -32.22 -21.95
C PRO A 304 25.52 -33.40 -21.27
N THR A 305 26.78 -33.20 -20.87
CA THR A 305 27.62 -34.10 -20.08
C THR A 305 28.57 -33.24 -19.21
N THR A 306 28.89 -33.52 -17.95
CA THR A 306 28.41 -34.52 -16.96
C THR A 306 28.50 -33.88 -15.56
N PRO A 307 27.56 -34.09 -14.63
CA PRO A 307 27.59 -33.44 -13.31
C PRO A 307 28.53 -34.12 -12.30
N ILE A 308 29.14 -33.31 -11.43
CA ILE A 308 29.82 -33.79 -10.21
C ILE A 308 28.83 -33.69 -9.04
N ALA A 309 28.44 -34.84 -8.46
CA ALA A 309 27.71 -34.90 -7.19
C ALA A 309 28.73 -34.83 -6.03
N THR A 310 28.45 -34.24 -4.86
CA THR A 310 27.39 -34.54 -3.87
C THR A 310 27.33 -33.36 -2.86
N VAL A 311 26.40 -33.21 -1.90
CA VAL A 311 25.39 -34.11 -1.30
C VAL A 311 24.04 -33.37 -1.23
N ALA A 312 22.95 -34.02 -1.66
CA ALA A 312 21.59 -33.57 -1.38
C ALA A 312 20.65 -34.79 -1.26
N SER A 313 20.06 -34.99 -0.09
CA SER A 313 19.27 -36.20 0.22
C SER A 313 17.85 -36.13 -0.34
N SER A 314 17.56 -36.95 -1.34
CA SER A 314 16.25 -37.54 -1.65
C SER A 314 15.01 -36.65 -1.45
N VAL A 315 14.81 -35.69 -2.36
CA VAL A 315 13.48 -35.15 -2.69
C VAL A 315 13.24 -35.37 -4.19
N SER A 316 12.04 -35.82 -4.55
CA SER A 316 11.70 -36.14 -5.94
C SER A 316 11.73 -34.90 -6.85
N LEU A 317 12.52 -34.98 -7.92
CA LEU A 317 12.67 -33.92 -8.92
C LEU A 317 11.37 -33.75 -9.73
N SER A 318 10.51 -32.84 -9.27
CA SER A 318 9.47 -32.28 -10.15
C SER A 318 10.13 -31.50 -11.29
N THR A 319 9.77 -31.83 -12.53
CA THR A 319 10.26 -31.13 -13.73
C THR A 319 9.67 -29.73 -13.80
N GLN A 320 10.39 -28.76 -13.22
CA GLN A 320 10.00 -27.35 -13.27
C GLN A 320 9.91 -26.87 -14.73
N PRO A 321 8.79 -26.25 -15.16
CA PRO A 321 8.64 -25.74 -16.52
C PRO A 321 9.65 -24.62 -16.80
N SER A 322 10.13 -24.54 -18.05
CA SER A 322 10.96 -23.42 -18.48
C SER A 322 10.20 -22.09 -18.41
N ALA A 323 10.91 -20.97 -18.26
CA ALA A 323 10.27 -19.66 -18.09
C ALA A 323 9.23 -19.32 -19.18
N PRO A 324 9.48 -19.56 -20.49
CA PRO A 324 8.45 -19.36 -21.51
C PRO A 324 7.23 -20.27 -21.36
N ALA A 325 7.43 -21.54 -20.99
CA ALA A 325 6.34 -22.51 -20.80
C ALA A 325 5.47 -22.14 -19.59
N ALA A 326 6.08 -21.79 -18.46
CA ALA A 326 5.38 -21.36 -17.25
C ALA A 326 4.55 -20.08 -17.47
N ILE A 327 5.11 -19.09 -18.16
CA ILE A 327 4.41 -17.86 -18.56
C ILE A 327 3.26 -18.18 -19.52
N GLN A 328 3.49 -19.04 -20.52
CA GLN A 328 2.47 -19.42 -21.50
C GLN A 328 1.30 -20.17 -20.84
N SER A 329 1.55 -21.15 -19.98
CA SER A 329 0.49 -21.85 -19.24
C SER A 329 -0.29 -20.93 -18.29
N ALA A 330 0.35 -19.90 -17.73
CA ALA A 330 -0.36 -18.88 -16.96
C ALA A 330 -1.24 -17.98 -17.85
N ARG A 331 -0.76 -17.60 -19.06
CA ARG A 331 -1.52 -16.86 -20.07
C ARG A 331 -2.71 -17.68 -20.62
N GLU A 332 -2.56 -19.00 -20.74
CA GLU A 332 -3.62 -19.94 -21.10
C GLU A 332 -4.67 -20.08 -19.98
N LEU A 333 -4.23 -20.17 -18.72
CA LEU A 333 -5.12 -20.21 -17.57
C LEU A 333 -6.01 -18.96 -17.47
N LEU A 334 -5.52 -17.77 -17.86
CA LEU A 334 -6.37 -16.57 -17.93
C LEU A 334 -7.58 -16.73 -18.87
N GLN A 335 -7.48 -17.57 -19.90
CA GLN A 335 -8.57 -17.87 -20.84
C GLN A 335 -9.49 -18.99 -20.34
N THR A 336 -8.95 -20.01 -19.64
CA THR A 336 -9.72 -21.17 -19.18
C THR A 336 -10.38 -20.96 -17.81
N LEU A 337 -9.80 -20.15 -16.93
CA LEU A 337 -10.30 -19.88 -15.57
C LEU A 337 -11.77 -19.40 -15.54
N PRO A 338 -12.25 -18.51 -16.42
CA PRO A 338 -13.67 -18.15 -16.48
C PRO A 338 -14.58 -19.35 -16.80
N ARG A 339 -14.13 -20.29 -17.63
CA ARG A 339 -14.88 -21.52 -17.98
C ARG A 339 -14.92 -22.50 -16.82
N LEU A 340 -13.81 -22.69 -16.10
CA LEU A 340 -13.79 -23.53 -14.88
C LEU A 340 -14.77 -22.99 -13.84
N ILE A 341 -14.77 -21.67 -13.62
CA ILE A 341 -15.68 -20.99 -12.66
C ILE A 341 -17.14 -21.08 -13.12
N ALA A 342 -17.44 -20.88 -14.40
CA ALA A 342 -18.79 -21.03 -14.96
C ALA A 342 -19.31 -22.48 -14.83
N ASN A 343 -18.44 -23.47 -15.05
CA ASN A 343 -18.72 -24.89 -14.84
C ASN A 343 -18.83 -25.30 -13.36
N ARG A 344 -18.63 -24.36 -12.42
CA ARG A 344 -18.60 -24.57 -10.95
C ARG A 344 -17.45 -25.47 -10.47
N ASP A 345 -16.42 -25.67 -11.29
CA ASP A 345 -15.21 -26.43 -10.95
C ASP A 345 -14.23 -25.58 -10.11
N TYR A 346 -14.70 -25.16 -8.93
CA TYR A 346 -14.00 -24.20 -8.07
C TYR A 346 -12.72 -24.76 -7.44
N ALA A 347 -12.65 -26.09 -7.24
CA ALA A 347 -11.46 -26.74 -6.68
C ALA A 347 -10.30 -26.69 -7.68
N ASN A 348 -10.55 -27.13 -8.92
CA ASN A 348 -9.58 -27.11 -10.01
C ASN A 348 -9.19 -25.67 -10.39
N ALA A 349 -10.16 -24.75 -10.45
CA ALA A 349 -9.92 -23.32 -10.67
C ALA A 349 -8.94 -22.72 -9.64
N ARG A 350 -9.10 -23.03 -8.35
CA ARG A 350 -8.13 -22.59 -7.32
C ARG A 350 -6.80 -23.33 -7.44
N GLN A 351 -6.80 -24.64 -7.69
CA GLN A 351 -5.57 -25.45 -7.80
C GLN A 351 -4.69 -24.97 -8.96
N GLN A 352 -5.25 -24.81 -10.16
CA GLN A 352 -4.52 -24.31 -11.33
C GLN A 352 -3.99 -22.89 -11.09
N TRP A 353 -4.80 -22.00 -10.48
CA TRP A 353 -4.37 -20.63 -10.16
C TRP A 353 -3.24 -20.59 -9.13
N LEU A 354 -3.32 -21.40 -8.05
CA LEU A 354 -2.24 -21.53 -7.07
C LEU A 354 -0.96 -22.09 -7.71
N GLN A 355 -1.07 -23.10 -8.56
CA GLN A 355 0.07 -23.69 -9.27
C GLN A 355 0.71 -22.70 -10.27
N ALA A 356 -0.09 -21.99 -11.06
CA ALA A 356 0.40 -20.96 -11.97
C ALA A 356 1.12 -19.84 -11.21
N ARG A 357 0.55 -19.38 -10.08
CA ARG A 357 1.20 -18.36 -9.23
C ARG A 357 2.54 -18.85 -8.68
N GLN A 358 2.61 -20.09 -8.19
CA GLN A 358 3.87 -20.66 -7.69
C GLN A 358 4.90 -20.87 -8.83
N ASN A 359 4.48 -21.34 -10.00
CA ASN A 359 5.36 -21.51 -11.16
C ASN A 359 5.95 -20.16 -11.60
N LEU A 360 5.14 -19.10 -11.65
CA LEU A 360 5.61 -17.73 -11.95
C LEU A 360 6.55 -17.20 -10.87
N TRP A 361 6.23 -17.40 -9.58
CA TRP A 361 7.10 -17.05 -8.46
C TRP A 361 8.48 -17.73 -8.51
N ASN A 362 8.55 -18.98 -8.99
CA ASN A 362 9.81 -19.70 -9.20
C ASN A 362 10.69 -19.10 -10.32
N LEU A 363 10.18 -18.19 -11.15
CA LEU A 363 10.94 -17.53 -12.22
C LEU A 363 11.64 -16.22 -11.80
N TYR A 364 11.41 -15.73 -10.58
CA TYR A 364 12.06 -14.49 -10.14
C TYR A 364 13.61 -14.63 -10.17
N PRO A 365 14.36 -13.70 -10.81
CA PRO A 365 15.81 -13.81 -10.96
C PRO A 365 16.55 -13.51 -9.65
N ILE A 366 16.54 -14.50 -8.74
CA ILE A 366 17.15 -14.47 -7.39
C ILE A 366 18.62 -14.95 -7.36
N ASP A 367 19.22 -15.12 -8.54
CA ASP A 367 20.52 -15.73 -8.82
C ASP A 367 21.58 -14.71 -9.29
N ARG A 368 21.14 -13.69 -10.03
CA ARG A 368 21.99 -12.73 -10.77
C ARG A 368 21.77 -11.27 -10.34
N PRO A 369 22.72 -10.36 -10.63
CA PRO A 369 22.53 -8.92 -10.38
C PRO A 369 21.29 -8.37 -11.09
N ASN A 370 20.48 -7.63 -10.33
CA ASN A 370 19.38 -6.78 -10.80
C ASN A 370 19.25 -5.61 -9.81
N ALA A 371 20.34 -4.86 -9.70
CA ALA A 371 20.48 -3.71 -8.83
C ALA A 371 20.20 -2.43 -9.63
N GLN A 372 19.60 -1.42 -9.00
CA GLN A 372 19.19 -0.18 -9.67
C GLN A 372 19.43 1.04 -8.75
N ALA A 373 19.48 2.23 -9.34
CA ALA A 373 19.62 3.50 -8.62
C ALA A 373 18.37 3.80 -7.78
N GLU A 374 18.35 3.29 -6.54
CA GLU A 374 17.17 3.29 -5.71
C GLU A 374 17.44 3.31 -4.20
N ILE A 375 16.44 3.78 -3.45
CA ILE A 375 16.44 3.70 -1.99
C ILE A 375 16.24 2.24 -1.60
N ARG A 376 17.21 1.65 -0.90
CA ARG A 376 17.16 0.27 -0.39
C ARG A 376 17.28 0.37 1.13
N ALA A 377 16.16 0.67 1.79
CA ALA A 377 16.13 1.04 3.21
C ALA A 377 15.65 -0.11 4.12
N ILE A 378 16.06 -0.09 5.39
CA ILE A 378 15.57 -0.99 6.44
C ILE A 378 15.40 -0.25 7.77
N TRP A 379 14.38 -0.63 8.55
CA TRP A 379 14.29 -0.23 9.96
C TRP A 379 15.10 -1.18 10.84
N LEU A 380 16.04 -0.62 11.59
CA LEU A 380 16.86 -1.34 12.57
C LEU A 380 16.31 -1.01 13.96
N ASP A 381 15.52 -1.93 14.49
CA ASP A 381 14.70 -1.77 15.69
C ASP A 381 15.49 -1.90 17.01
N ARG A 382 14.93 -1.34 18.08
CA ARG A 382 15.48 -1.40 19.45
C ARG A 382 15.70 -2.83 19.94
N GLY A 383 14.91 -3.82 19.52
CA GLY A 383 15.11 -5.23 19.89
C GLY A 383 16.43 -5.74 19.33
N SER A 384 16.62 -5.60 18.03
CA SER A 384 17.85 -5.91 17.31
C SER A 384 19.08 -5.17 17.85
N ILE A 385 18.94 -3.89 18.24
CA ILE A 385 20.05 -3.11 18.85
C ILE A 385 20.48 -3.72 20.19
N ILE A 386 19.53 -4.15 21.01
CA ILE A 386 19.80 -4.76 22.33
C ILE A 386 20.40 -6.16 22.17
N GLU A 387 19.90 -6.97 21.23
CA GLU A 387 20.46 -8.30 20.94
C GLU A 387 21.91 -8.22 20.40
N ALA A 388 22.24 -7.18 19.64
CA ALA A 388 23.61 -6.91 19.20
C ALA A 388 24.57 -6.61 20.38
N GLY A 389 24.06 -5.94 21.43
CA GLY A 389 24.71 -5.73 22.73
C GLY A 389 26.06 -5.01 22.75
N SER A 390 26.62 -4.64 21.60
CA SER A 390 27.99 -4.14 21.43
C SER A 390 28.23 -3.56 20.03
N GLU A 391 29.30 -2.78 19.85
CA GLU A 391 29.76 -2.36 18.52
C GLU A 391 30.11 -3.58 17.63
N GLN A 392 30.67 -4.66 18.18
CA GLN A 392 31.01 -5.85 17.38
C GLN A 392 29.77 -6.61 16.90
N GLY A 393 28.71 -6.69 17.71
CA GLY A 393 27.43 -7.26 17.30
C GLY A 393 26.76 -6.41 16.22
N LEU A 394 26.74 -5.07 16.40
CA LEU A 394 26.26 -4.15 15.37
C LEU A 394 27.10 -4.27 14.09
N ALA A 395 28.42 -4.43 14.18
CA ALA A 395 29.27 -4.57 12.99
C ALA A 395 28.82 -5.73 12.10
N ARG A 396 28.54 -6.90 12.67
CA ARG A 396 28.02 -8.08 11.95
C ARG A 396 26.69 -7.80 11.25
N ILE A 397 25.77 -7.11 11.91
CA ILE A 397 24.48 -6.68 11.32
C ILE A 397 24.74 -5.73 10.15
N PHE A 398 25.62 -4.74 10.34
CA PHE A 398 25.95 -3.78 9.30
C PHE A 398 26.68 -4.42 8.10
N ASP A 399 27.51 -5.45 8.33
CA ASP A 399 28.09 -6.30 7.26
C ASP A 399 27.01 -7.07 6.50
N GLN A 400 26.07 -7.70 7.21
CA GLN A 400 24.96 -8.44 6.61
C GLN A 400 24.07 -7.57 5.72
N LEU A 401 23.80 -6.33 6.15
CA LEU A 401 22.97 -5.36 5.43
C LEU A 401 23.71 -4.75 4.23
N ALA A 402 24.98 -4.39 4.38
CA ALA A 402 25.81 -3.92 3.25
C ALA A 402 25.97 -5.01 2.18
N ALA A 403 26.20 -6.26 2.58
CA ALA A 403 26.23 -7.40 1.65
C ALA A 403 24.90 -7.55 0.89
N ALA A 404 23.76 -7.36 1.57
CA ALA A 404 22.42 -7.35 0.98
C ALA A 404 22.09 -6.09 0.14
N GLY A 405 23.06 -5.19 -0.09
CA GLY A 405 22.88 -3.97 -0.88
C GLY A 405 22.05 -2.88 -0.21
N ILE A 406 21.68 -3.03 1.06
CA ILE A 406 20.99 -1.97 1.82
C ILE A 406 21.89 -0.73 1.85
N ASN A 407 21.30 0.43 1.58
CA ASN A 407 22.04 1.70 1.47
C ASN A 407 21.55 2.79 2.44
N THR A 408 20.42 2.55 3.13
CA THR A 408 19.84 3.49 4.11
C THR A 408 19.35 2.73 5.34
N ILE A 409 19.78 3.14 6.52
CA ILE A 409 19.36 2.58 7.81
C ILE A 409 18.46 3.60 8.54
N PHE A 410 17.27 3.17 8.94
CA PHE A 410 16.41 3.89 9.88
C PHE A 410 16.64 3.29 11.27
N PHE A 411 17.59 3.84 12.02
CA PHE A 411 18.10 3.27 13.27
C PHE A 411 17.27 3.77 14.46
N GLU A 412 16.68 2.87 15.27
CA GLU A 412 15.75 3.28 16.35
C GLU A 412 16.50 3.98 17.49
N THR A 413 16.56 5.31 17.39
CA THR A 413 17.36 6.20 18.23
C THR A 413 16.58 6.68 19.46
N VAL A 414 15.26 6.89 19.34
CA VAL A 414 14.38 7.23 20.47
C VAL A 414 13.10 6.40 20.39
N ASN A 415 12.89 5.49 21.35
CA ASN A 415 11.74 4.61 21.46
C ASN A 415 11.02 4.83 22.79
N ALA A 416 9.69 5.02 22.77
CA ALA A 416 8.85 5.13 23.97
C ALA A 416 9.34 6.17 25.01
N GLY A 417 9.99 7.25 24.57
CA GLY A 417 10.55 8.31 25.43
C GLY A 417 11.99 8.07 25.91
N TYR A 418 12.59 6.92 25.60
CA TYR A 418 13.99 6.61 25.89
C TYR A 418 14.88 6.79 24.66
N PRO A 419 15.92 7.65 24.67
CA PRO A 419 17.01 7.55 23.72
C PRO A 419 17.83 6.27 23.94
N ILE A 420 18.39 5.75 22.86
CA ILE A 420 19.31 4.61 22.88
C ILE A 420 20.73 5.04 23.32
N TYR A 421 21.05 6.33 23.20
CA TYR A 421 22.35 6.95 23.49
C TYR A 421 22.30 7.78 24.80
N PRO A 422 23.46 8.11 25.43
CA PRO A 422 23.51 8.95 26.62
C PRO A 422 23.20 10.43 26.29
N SER A 423 21.91 10.78 26.34
CA SER A 423 21.38 12.14 26.15
C SER A 423 21.63 13.05 27.36
N GLN A 424 21.77 14.35 27.10
CA GLN A 424 21.74 15.43 28.09
C GLN A 424 20.36 16.14 28.14
N VAL A 425 19.43 15.77 27.25
CA VAL A 425 18.10 16.39 27.09
C VAL A 425 16.99 15.49 27.63
N ALA A 426 17.04 14.19 27.35
CA ALA A 426 16.08 13.22 27.85
C ALA A 426 16.38 12.81 29.32
N PRO A 427 15.37 12.51 30.16
CA PRO A 427 15.62 12.20 31.58
C PRO A 427 16.37 10.88 31.84
N GLU A 428 16.32 9.91 30.93
CA GLU A 428 16.88 8.57 31.14
C GLU A 428 17.25 7.90 29.79
N GLN A 429 18.49 7.40 29.64
CA GLN A 429 18.86 6.49 28.53
C GLN A 429 18.14 5.15 28.70
N ASN A 430 17.78 4.47 27.62
CA ASN A 430 17.17 3.14 27.69
C ASN A 430 18.01 2.19 28.58
N PRO A 431 17.45 1.65 29.69
CA PRO A 431 18.22 0.86 30.65
C PRO A 431 18.93 -0.37 30.07
N LEU A 432 18.43 -0.92 28.96
CA LEU A 432 18.94 -2.14 28.31
C LEU A 432 20.21 -1.92 27.48
N VAL A 433 20.66 -0.67 27.32
CA VAL A 433 21.92 -0.29 26.65
C VAL A 433 22.79 0.64 27.52
N LYS A 434 22.48 0.74 28.82
CA LYS A 434 23.22 1.58 29.76
C LYS A 434 24.69 1.17 29.82
N GLY A 435 25.59 2.15 29.68
CA GLY A 435 27.05 1.94 29.71
C GLY A 435 27.72 1.87 28.33
N TRP A 436 26.96 1.94 27.23
CA TRP A 436 27.52 2.17 25.88
C TRP A 436 26.67 3.16 25.07
N ASP A 437 27.18 3.55 23.89
CA ASP A 437 26.50 4.44 22.94
C ASP A 437 26.29 3.72 21.59
N PRO A 438 25.12 3.09 21.38
CA PRO A 438 24.81 2.39 20.15
C PRO A 438 24.70 3.32 18.93
N LEU A 439 24.37 4.61 19.11
CA LEU A 439 24.23 5.55 17.99
C LEU A 439 25.60 5.99 17.47
N ALA A 440 26.56 6.26 18.36
CA ALA A 440 27.95 6.52 17.98
C ALA A 440 28.54 5.35 17.17
N SER A 441 28.36 4.13 17.70
CA SER A 441 28.77 2.89 17.01
C SER A 441 28.06 2.72 15.66
N ALA A 442 26.74 2.89 15.60
CA ALA A 442 25.98 2.69 14.37
C ALA A 442 26.35 3.69 13.26
N VAL A 443 26.53 4.98 13.57
CA VAL A 443 26.97 5.99 12.58
C VAL A 443 28.35 5.63 12.00
N LYS A 444 29.31 5.29 12.87
CA LYS A 444 30.64 4.81 12.48
C LYS A 444 30.57 3.59 11.56
N LEU A 445 29.75 2.60 11.90
CA LEU A 445 29.59 1.36 11.16
C LEU A 445 28.82 1.52 9.83
N ALA A 446 27.89 2.48 9.77
CA ALA A 446 27.19 2.88 8.55
C ALA A 446 28.17 3.48 7.54
N HIS A 447 28.89 4.53 7.97
CA HIS A 447 29.82 5.29 7.12
C HIS A 447 30.99 4.45 6.65
N ALA A 448 31.52 3.55 7.49
CA ALA A 448 32.57 2.59 7.11
C ALA A 448 32.15 1.62 5.98
N ARG A 449 30.84 1.48 5.72
CA ARG A 449 30.27 0.66 4.63
C ARG A 449 29.55 1.52 3.58
N GLY A 450 29.65 2.84 3.67
CA GLY A 450 28.96 3.79 2.81
C GLY A 450 27.43 3.75 2.90
N MET A 451 26.85 3.19 3.97
CA MET A 451 25.40 3.27 4.21
C MET A 451 25.06 4.61 4.87
N GLU A 452 23.93 5.19 4.47
CA GLU A 452 23.32 6.35 5.13
C GLU A 452 22.65 5.88 6.43
N LEU A 453 22.75 6.66 7.51
CA LEU A 453 21.99 6.42 8.74
C LEU A 453 21.13 7.62 9.10
N HIS A 454 19.81 7.42 9.10
CA HIS A 454 18.85 8.37 9.68
C HIS A 454 18.49 7.91 11.09
N ALA A 455 18.51 8.82 12.05
CA ALA A 455 18.03 8.54 13.40
C ALA A 455 16.49 8.49 13.40
N TRP A 456 15.92 7.31 13.65
CA TRP A 456 14.48 7.10 13.78
C TRP A 456 14.02 7.43 15.21
N VAL A 457 13.06 8.35 15.31
CA VAL A 457 12.60 8.90 16.59
C VAL A 457 11.08 8.84 16.70
N TRP A 458 10.59 8.36 17.84
CA TRP A 458 9.18 8.51 18.22
C TRP A 458 8.95 9.95 18.66
N THR A 459 8.12 10.69 17.91
CA THR A 459 7.94 12.14 18.09
C THR A 459 7.00 12.47 19.27
N PHE A 460 5.71 12.17 19.13
CA PHE A 460 4.72 12.50 20.16
C PHE A 460 4.26 11.29 20.98
N ALA A 461 4.62 10.06 20.61
CA ALA A 461 4.35 8.87 21.43
C ALA A 461 5.50 8.61 22.41
N THR A 462 5.16 8.36 23.67
CA THR A 462 6.09 8.04 24.77
C THR A 462 5.47 6.96 25.64
N GLY A 463 6.27 6.18 26.38
CA GLY A 463 5.80 5.00 27.11
C GLY A 463 5.28 3.89 26.19
N ASN A 464 5.27 2.64 26.65
CA ASN A 464 4.70 1.53 25.89
C ASN A 464 4.49 0.32 26.81
N GLN A 465 3.27 -0.22 26.91
CA GLN A 465 2.95 -1.37 27.76
C GLN A 465 3.84 -2.60 27.52
N ILE A 466 4.26 -2.85 26.28
CA ILE A 466 5.17 -3.97 25.92
C ILE A 466 6.59 -3.65 26.38
N HIS A 467 7.09 -2.44 26.15
CA HIS A 467 8.42 -2.03 26.59
C HIS A 467 8.52 -1.98 28.13
N ASN A 468 7.47 -1.48 28.80
CA ASN A 468 7.34 -1.51 30.26
C ASN A 468 7.48 -2.95 30.79
N THR A 469 6.79 -3.90 30.17
CA THR A 469 6.90 -5.34 30.50
C THR A 469 8.34 -5.86 30.34
N ILE A 470 9.06 -5.45 29.31
CA ILE A 470 10.47 -5.83 29.09
C ILE A 470 11.39 -5.21 30.15
N LEU A 471 11.11 -3.96 30.57
CA LEU A 471 11.85 -3.23 31.60
C LEU A 471 11.47 -3.61 33.05
N GLY A 472 10.52 -4.53 33.25
CA GLY A 472 9.97 -4.85 34.57
C GLY A 472 9.12 -3.73 35.21
N GLN A 473 8.76 -2.70 34.44
CA GLN A 473 7.97 -1.56 34.88
C GLN A 473 6.47 -1.89 34.89
N PRO A 474 5.65 -1.21 35.73
CA PRO A 474 4.20 -1.33 35.70
C PRO A 474 3.63 -1.06 34.29
N ALA A 475 2.62 -1.82 33.87
CA ALA A 475 2.06 -1.69 32.52
C ALA A 475 1.53 -0.25 32.23
N ASN A 476 1.03 0.45 33.26
CA ASN A 476 0.56 1.84 33.19
C ASN A 476 1.65 2.91 33.36
N TYR A 477 2.93 2.54 33.46
CA TYR A 477 4.04 3.49 33.50
C TYR A 477 4.12 4.32 32.21
N LEU A 478 4.29 5.64 32.35
CA LEU A 478 4.11 6.61 31.25
C LEU A 478 5.38 6.86 30.42
N GLY A 479 6.50 6.24 30.79
CA GLY A 479 7.83 6.56 30.26
C GLY A 479 8.47 7.75 30.99
N PRO A 480 9.82 7.89 30.91
CA PRO A 480 10.58 8.81 31.75
C PRO A 480 10.19 10.27 31.51
N VAL A 481 9.87 10.64 30.26
CA VAL A 481 9.49 12.00 29.85
C VAL A 481 8.23 12.49 30.58
N LEU A 482 7.18 11.66 30.65
CA LEU A 482 5.91 12.00 31.31
C LEU A 482 5.92 11.78 32.82
N THR A 483 6.78 10.90 33.34
CA THR A 483 7.02 10.81 34.79
C THR A 483 7.76 12.05 35.29
N ALA A 484 8.73 12.58 34.53
CA ALA A 484 9.41 13.82 34.86
C ALA A 484 8.54 15.07 34.62
N ASN A 485 7.70 15.08 33.56
CA ASN A 485 6.89 16.24 33.17
C ASN A 485 5.41 15.85 32.96
N PRO A 486 4.60 15.64 34.02
CA PRO A 486 3.21 15.21 33.88
C PRO A 486 2.31 16.23 33.15
N SER A 487 2.65 17.51 33.19
CA SER A 487 1.96 18.61 32.48
C SER A 487 2.04 18.52 30.94
N TRP A 488 2.96 17.71 30.42
CA TRP A 488 3.17 17.50 28.98
C TRP A 488 2.24 16.44 28.40
N ALA A 489 1.47 15.74 29.25
CA ALA A 489 0.55 14.71 28.84
C ALA A 489 -0.59 15.26 27.97
N ASN A 490 -0.97 14.45 26.99
CA ASN A 490 -2.18 14.60 26.21
C ASN A 490 -3.29 13.70 26.78
N TYR A 491 -4.55 13.98 26.46
CA TYR A 491 -5.71 13.35 27.08
C TYR A 491 -6.85 13.06 26.10
N ASP A 492 -7.71 12.11 26.45
CA ASP A 492 -9.05 11.99 25.87
C ASP A 492 -10.02 13.01 26.51
N ASN A 493 -11.26 13.07 26.01
CA ASN A 493 -12.28 13.97 26.57
C ASN A 493 -12.82 13.56 27.96
N ARG A 494 -12.15 12.62 28.64
CA ARG A 494 -12.49 12.09 29.98
C ARG A 494 -11.30 12.15 30.95
N GLY A 495 -10.12 12.59 30.51
CA GLY A 495 -8.89 12.67 31.31
C GLY A 495 -7.98 11.44 31.27
N ASN A 496 -8.15 10.50 30.34
CA ASN A 496 -7.28 9.33 30.22
C ASN A 496 -5.99 9.63 29.43
N ILE A 497 -4.84 9.42 30.07
CA ILE A 497 -3.49 9.63 29.50
C ILE A 497 -3.09 8.51 28.51
N ILE A 498 -3.70 7.33 28.61
CA ILE A 498 -3.56 6.25 27.60
C ILE A 498 -4.88 6.17 26.81
N PRO A 499 -4.88 6.34 25.47
CA PRO A 499 -6.10 6.30 24.67
C PRO A 499 -6.80 4.93 24.72
N ILE A 500 -8.13 4.91 24.83
CA ILE A 500 -8.92 3.68 24.93
C ILE A 500 -8.70 2.77 23.70
N GLY A 501 -8.07 1.62 23.93
CA GLY A 501 -7.72 0.64 22.89
C GLY A 501 -6.34 0.83 22.24
N GLN A 502 -5.47 1.66 22.82
CA GLN A 502 -4.06 1.81 22.45
C GLN A 502 -3.15 1.54 23.67
N THR A 503 -1.87 1.26 23.41
CA THR A 503 -0.92 0.68 24.40
C THR A 503 0.09 1.68 24.98
N LYS A 504 -0.07 2.97 24.65
CA LYS A 504 0.98 4.00 24.83
C LYS A 504 0.38 5.41 24.93
N PRO A 505 0.83 6.25 25.90
CA PRO A 505 0.42 7.64 26.00
C PRO A 505 1.09 8.54 24.95
N PHE A 506 0.63 9.79 24.86
CA PHE A 506 1.15 10.79 23.93
C PHE A 506 1.43 12.11 24.66
N LEU A 507 2.45 12.83 24.19
CA LEU A 507 2.70 14.24 24.50
C LEU A 507 1.67 15.13 23.79
N ASP A 508 1.41 16.35 24.29
CA ASP A 508 0.55 17.32 23.60
C ASP A 508 1.34 18.13 22.54
N PRO A 509 1.07 17.98 21.22
CA PRO A 509 1.76 18.73 20.17
C PRO A 509 1.58 20.24 20.23
N ALA A 510 0.55 20.72 20.94
CA ALA A 510 0.30 22.15 21.16
C ALA A 510 1.12 22.72 22.34
N ASN A 511 1.70 21.89 23.21
CA ASN A 511 2.44 22.36 24.38
C ASN A 511 3.82 22.92 23.96
N PRO A 512 4.13 24.21 24.21
CA PRO A 512 5.42 24.80 23.81
C PRO A 512 6.64 24.12 24.45
N GLU A 513 6.51 23.63 25.69
CA GLU A 513 7.60 22.94 26.40
C GLU A 513 7.90 21.57 25.77
N VAL A 514 6.86 20.85 25.33
CA VAL A 514 6.98 19.60 24.54
C VAL A 514 7.73 19.87 23.24
N ARG A 515 7.32 20.91 22.49
CA ARG A 515 7.98 21.27 21.23
C ARG A 515 9.45 21.63 21.48
N GLN A 516 9.73 22.46 22.48
CA GLN A 516 11.10 22.87 22.83
C GLN A 516 11.96 21.67 23.28
N TYR A 517 11.40 20.73 24.05
CA TYR A 517 12.07 19.49 24.44
C TYR A 517 12.43 18.63 23.22
N LEU A 518 11.48 18.36 22.33
CA LEU A 518 11.71 17.56 21.12
C LEU A 518 12.71 18.24 20.19
N MET A 519 12.62 19.56 20.01
CA MET A 519 13.58 20.33 19.20
C MET A 519 15.00 20.27 19.78
N ARG A 520 15.18 20.40 21.10
CA ARG A 520 16.49 20.19 21.76
C ARG A 520 17.00 18.76 21.58
N LEU A 521 16.14 17.75 21.68
CA LEU A 521 16.51 16.34 21.55
C LEU A 521 16.92 16.01 20.11
N PHE A 522 16.20 16.53 19.11
CA PHE A 522 16.53 16.33 17.70
C PHE A 522 17.78 17.12 17.29
N GLU A 523 17.96 18.34 17.81
CA GLU A 523 19.19 19.11 17.64
C GLU A 523 20.39 18.38 18.26
N GLU A 524 20.25 17.85 19.48
CA GLU A 524 21.28 17.05 20.14
C GLU A 524 21.73 15.88 19.25
N ILE A 525 20.78 15.12 18.69
CA ILE A 525 21.07 14.01 17.78
C ILE A 525 21.88 14.49 16.56
N VAL A 526 21.44 15.54 15.86
CA VAL A 526 22.08 15.94 14.59
C VAL A 526 23.34 16.78 14.74
N THR A 527 23.63 17.28 15.96
CA THR A 527 24.85 18.04 16.28
C THR A 527 25.94 17.16 16.91
N ARG A 528 25.60 16.29 17.89
CA ARG A 528 26.56 15.37 18.51
C ARG A 528 26.97 14.22 17.58
N TYR A 529 26.05 13.76 16.73
CA TYR A 529 26.27 12.59 15.88
C TYR A 529 26.26 12.98 14.40
N LYS A 530 27.18 12.41 13.62
CA LYS A 530 27.24 12.56 12.16
C LYS A 530 26.16 11.74 11.44
N VAL A 531 24.92 11.74 11.95
CA VAL A 531 23.78 11.16 11.24
C VAL A 531 23.53 11.90 9.93
N ASP A 532 23.03 11.17 8.94
CA ASP A 532 22.82 11.64 7.57
C ASP A 532 21.42 12.23 7.36
N GLY A 533 20.50 11.90 8.27
CA GLY A 533 19.15 12.44 8.34
C GLY A 533 18.46 12.16 9.67
N LEU A 534 17.21 12.60 9.76
CA LEU A 534 16.28 12.30 10.86
C LEU A 534 15.06 11.59 10.25
N GLN A 535 14.49 10.63 10.98
CA GLN A 535 13.21 10.03 10.63
C GLN A 535 12.19 10.22 11.74
N LEU A 536 11.17 11.04 11.49
CA LEU A 536 10.06 11.25 12.41
C LEU A 536 9.03 10.11 12.25
N ASP A 537 8.79 9.38 13.33
CA ASP A 537 7.66 8.48 13.49
C ASP A 537 6.78 8.98 14.65
N TYR A 538 5.54 8.49 14.76
CA TYR A 538 4.51 9.00 15.67
C TYR A 538 4.33 10.53 15.57
N ILE A 539 4.58 11.07 14.38
CA ILE A 539 4.38 12.47 13.97
C ILE A 539 2.89 12.70 13.65
N ARG A 540 2.05 12.57 14.69
CA ARG A 540 0.58 12.52 14.64
C ARG A 540 -0.03 12.43 16.05
N TYR A 541 -1.34 12.58 16.14
CA TYR A 541 -2.12 12.18 17.32
C TYR A 541 -2.35 10.63 17.32
N PRO A 542 -2.79 10.04 18.45
CA PRO A 542 -3.24 8.64 18.49
C PRO A 542 -4.45 8.39 17.58
N PHE A 543 -4.75 7.12 17.30
CA PHE A 543 -5.94 6.73 16.52
C PHE A 543 -7.23 7.20 17.19
N GLN A 544 -8.05 7.89 16.41
CA GLN A 544 -9.37 8.36 16.81
C GLN A 544 -10.48 7.65 16.03
N ASP A 545 -11.57 7.40 16.75
CA ASP A 545 -12.86 6.89 16.26
C ASP A 545 -13.97 7.53 17.12
N PRO A 546 -14.56 8.65 16.67
CA PRO A 546 -15.68 9.29 17.35
C PRO A 546 -16.92 8.39 17.51
N GLY A 547 -17.11 7.39 16.64
CA GLY A 547 -18.21 6.43 16.74
C GLY A 547 -18.02 5.44 17.89
N ALA A 548 -16.78 4.99 18.12
CA ALA A 548 -16.39 4.20 19.28
C ALA A 548 -16.08 5.04 20.54
N GLY A 549 -16.32 6.36 20.52
CA GLY A 549 -16.02 7.26 21.63
C GLY A 549 -14.53 7.49 21.90
N ARG A 550 -13.65 7.16 20.95
CA ARG A 550 -12.19 7.35 21.03
C ARG A 550 -11.83 8.69 20.42
N ILE A 551 -11.84 9.76 21.22
CA ILE A 551 -11.44 11.10 20.79
C ILE A 551 -10.34 11.66 21.69
N TYR A 552 -9.35 12.33 21.10
CA TYR A 552 -8.09 12.65 21.78
C TYR A 552 -7.55 14.02 21.39
N GLY A 553 -6.57 14.52 22.14
CA GLY A 553 -5.97 15.84 21.90
C GLY A 553 -6.35 16.88 22.94
N TYR A 554 -6.94 16.48 24.07
CA TYR A 554 -7.45 17.39 25.11
C TYR A 554 -6.38 17.80 26.13
N GLY A 555 -5.12 17.84 25.70
CA GLY A 555 -4.01 18.46 26.42
C GLY A 555 -4.32 19.90 26.82
N ARG A 556 -3.72 20.35 27.93
CA ARG A 556 -4.02 21.66 28.52
C ARG A 556 -3.76 22.80 27.54
N ALA A 557 -2.58 22.81 26.93
CA ALA A 557 -2.18 23.82 25.97
C ALA A 557 -3.08 23.82 24.73
N ALA A 558 -3.41 22.64 24.18
CA ALA A 558 -4.33 22.52 23.05
C ALA A 558 -5.73 23.09 23.34
N ARG A 559 -6.26 22.88 24.57
CA ARG A 559 -7.56 23.43 24.99
C ARG A 559 -7.52 24.94 25.18
N GLU A 560 -6.50 25.45 25.88
CA GLU A 560 -6.34 26.89 26.15
C GLU A 560 -6.17 27.69 24.84
N GLN A 561 -5.29 27.23 23.93
CA GLN A 561 -5.07 27.86 22.62
C GLN A 561 -6.33 27.81 21.73
N PHE A 562 -7.01 26.67 21.65
CA PHE A 562 -8.23 26.56 20.85
C PHE A 562 -9.36 27.44 21.41
N GLN A 563 -9.49 27.53 22.74
CA GLN A 563 -10.45 28.43 23.37
C GLN A 563 -10.15 29.91 23.09
N GLN A 564 -8.87 30.31 23.08
CA GLN A 564 -8.45 31.65 22.68
C GLN A 564 -8.78 31.94 21.20
N GLN A 565 -8.55 30.99 20.31
CA GLN A 565 -8.74 31.17 18.86
C GLN A 565 -10.23 31.11 18.42
N TYR A 566 -11.06 30.28 19.06
CA TYR A 566 -12.44 30.01 18.61
C TYR A 566 -13.53 30.31 19.66
N GLY A 567 -13.17 30.89 20.80
CA GLY A 567 -14.09 31.32 21.86
C GLY A 567 -14.77 30.17 22.63
N VAL A 568 -14.35 28.92 22.46
CA VAL A 568 -14.96 27.75 23.10
C VAL A 568 -13.92 26.68 23.45
N ASP A 569 -13.98 26.16 24.68
CA ASP A 569 -13.18 24.98 25.09
C ASP A 569 -13.59 23.76 24.26
N PRO A 570 -12.66 23.08 23.56
CA PRO A 570 -13.01 22.02 22.63
C PRO A 570 -13.62 20.78 23.32
N ILE A 571 -13.51 20.65 24.66
CA ILE A 571 -14.22 19.58 25.40
C ILE A 571 -15.74 19.74 25.34
N ARG A 572 -16.24 20.95 25.05
CA ARG A 572 -17.68 21.27 24.89
C ARG A 572 -18.19 21.03 23.46
N ILE A 573 -17.31 20.71 22.50
CA ILE A 573 -17.70 20.47 21.11
C ILE A 573 -18.28 19.06 20.97
N SER A 574 -19.55 18.99 20.58
CA SER A 574 -20.17 17.72 20.17
C SER A 574 -19.62 17.27 18.82
N VAL A 575 -19.28 15.99 18.69
CA VAL A 575 -18.89 15.35 17.40
C VAL A 575 -20.00 15.42 16.33
N ARG A 576 -21.21 15.85 16.69
CA ARG A 576 -22.33 16.11 15.76
C ARG A 576 -22.30 17.54 15.19
N ASP A 577 -21.67 18.50 15.87
CA ASP A 577 -21.38 19.83 15.31
C ASP A 577 -20.21 19.70 14.33
N ARG A 578 -20.54 19.44 13.06
CA ARG A 578 -19.55 19.21 12.00
C ARG A 578 -18.62 20.41 11.80
N THR A 579 -19.10 21.63 12.03
CA THR A 579 -18.33 22.86 11.82
C THR A 579 -17.26 23.00 12.90
N ARG A 580 -17.67 22.98 14.18
CA ARG A 580 -16.72 23.08 15.30
C ARG A 580 -15.83 21.85 15.42
N TRP A 581 -16.34 20.65 15.11
CA TRP A 581 -15.51 19.44 15.07
C TRP A 581 -14.46 19.49 13.95
N GLN A 582 -14.79 20.06 12.79
CA GLN A 582 -13.80 20.27 11.73
C GLN A 582 -12.75 21.31 12.14
N GLN A 583 -13.15 22.44 12.75
CA GLN A 583 -12.21 23.43 13.31
C GLN A 583 -11.24 22.78 14.33
N TRP A 584 -11.75 21.95 15.25
CA TRP A 584 -10.90 21.22 16.22
C TRP A 584 -9.97 20.19 15.56
N THR A 585 -10.39 19.58 14.45
CA THR A 585 -9.56 18.64 13.68
C THR A 585 -8.50 19.36 12.86
N GLU A 586 -8.84 20.53 12.31
CA GLU A 586 -7.93 21.42 11.58
C GLU A 586 -6.86 22.01 12.51
N PHE A 587 -7.24 22.57 13.67
CA PHE A 587 -6.31 23.06 14.69
C PHE A 587 -5.26 22.00 15.06
N ARG A 588 -5.70 20.79 15.42
CA ARG A 588 -4.79 19.67 15.77
C ARG A 588 -3.91 19.25 14.59
N THR A 589 -4.42 19.29 13.36
CA THR A 589 -3.60 19.04 12.15
C THR A 589 -2.54 20.13 11.95
N THR A 590 -2.89 21.39 12.18
CA THR A 590 -1.94 22.52 12.13
C THR A 590 -0.82 22.37 13.15
N GLN A 591 -1.08 21.88 14.37
CA GLN A 591 -0.05 21.63 15.38
C GLN A 591 1.02 20.62 14.91
N ILE A 592 0.62 19.58 14.18
CA ILE A 592 1.56 18.62 13.57
C ILE A 592 2.29 19.27 12.38
N ASN A 593 1.56 19.95 11.49
CA ASN A 593 2.13 20.57 10.28
C ASN A 593 3.21 21.60 10.62
N SER A 594 2.95 22.52 11.56
CA SER A 594 3.93 23.52 11.99
C SER A 594 5.15 22.88 12.64
N PHE A 595 4.99 21.77 13.36
CA PHE A 595 6.11 21.08 13.99
C PHE A 595 7.02 20.40 12.95
N VAL A 596 6.46 19.83 11.88
CA VAL A 596 7.27 19.28 10.78
C VAL A 596 8.06 20.38 10.07
N ALA A 597 7.46 21.56 9.86
CA ALA A 597 8.14 22.72 9.29
C ALA A 597 9.25 23.26 10.23
N GLU A 598 8.98 23.40 11.53
CA GLU A 598 9.98 23.78 12.56
C GLU A 598 11.18 22.83 12.57
N VAL A 599 10.95 21.51 12.57
CA VAL A 599 12.01 20.50 12.49
C VAL A 599 12.77 20.62 11.16
N SER A 600 12.09 20.79 10.03
CA SER A 600 12.73 20.95 8.72
C SER A 600 13.64 22.18 8.68
N GLN A 601 13.16 23.32 9.20
CA GLN A 601 13.92 24.56 9.29
C GLN A 601 15.17 24.39 10.15
N MET A 602 15.04 23.80 11.35
CA MET A 602 16.18 23.53 12.24
C MET A 602 17.21 22.61 11.57
N LEU A 603 16.78 21.50 10.96
CA LEU A 603 17.69 20.58 10.28
C LEU A 603 18.47 21.29 9.17
N ARG A 604 17.78 22.08 8.34
CA ARG A 604 18.38 22.85 7.23
C ARG A 604 19.34 23.93 7.71
N GLN A 605 19.05 24.57 8.86
CA GLN A 605 19.94 25.54 9.53
C GLN A 605 21.18 24.88 10.16
N ARG A 606 21.04 23.70 10.77
CA ARG A 606 22.16 23.00 11.44
C ARG A 606 23.12 22.35 10.43
N ARG A 607 22.61 21.60 9.46
CA ARG A 607 23.38 21.05 8.33
C ARG A 607 22.47 20.94 7.11
N SER A 608 22.70 21.76 6.09
CA SER A 608 21.85 21.85 4.89
C SER A 608 21.75 20.56 4.06
N ASN A 609 22.60 19.57 4.31
CA ASN A 609 22.56 18.23 3.72
C ASN A 609 21.83 17.17 4.58
N LEU A 610 21.26 17.50 5.74
CA LEU A 610 20.42 16.56 6.49
C LEU A 610 19.14 16.24 5.73
N ILE A 611 18.79 14.94 5.66
CA ILE A 611 17.55 14.47 5.06
C ILE A 611 16.46 14.41 6.13
N LEU A 612 15.34 15.11 5.94
CA LEU A 612 14.14 14.88 6.75
C LEU A 612 13.28 13.80 6.10
N SER A 613 13.12 12.68 6.81
CA SER A 613 12.27 11.57 6.41
C SER A 613 11.12 11.35 7.40
N VAL A 614 9.99 10.80 6.95
CA VAL A 614 8.79 10.62 7.79
C VAL A 614 8.13 9.25 7.60
N ALA A 615 7.88 8.55 8.71
CA ALA A 615 7.09 7.33 8.75
C ALA A 615 5.61 7.70 8.92
N VAL A 616 4.78 7.33 7.93
CA VAL A 616 3.38 7.80 7.83
C VAL A 616 2.42 6.69 7.45
N PHE A 617 1.13 6.84 7.76
CA PHE A 617 0.11 5.90 7.28
C PHE A 617 -0.20 6.09 5.80
N GLY A 618 -0.40 4.99 5.07
CA GLY A 618 -0.77 4.97 3.64
C GLY A 618 -2.27 5.08 3.35
N TYR A 619 -3.11 5.39 4.35
CA TYR A 619 -4.56 5.55 4.17
C TYR A 619 -4.93 6.84 3.41
N PRO A 620 -6.15 6.95 2.84
CA PRO A 620 -6.66 8.16 2.21
C PRO A 620 -6.47 9.45 3.03
N GLU A 621 -6.18 10.58 2.36
CA GLU A 621 -5.89 11.89 2.97
C GLU A 621 -6.91 12.27 4.06
N GLN A 622 -8.19 12.30 3.70
CA GLN A 622 -9.29 12.60 4.62
C GLN A 622 -9.38 11.59 5.78
N GLU A 623 -9.08 10.31 5.56
CA GLU A 623 -9.11 9.31 6.63
C GLU A 623 -8.01 9.56 7.66
N ARG A 624 -6.79 9.88 7.22
CA ARG A 624 -5.68 10.22 8.12
C ARG A 624 -5.89 11.55 8.83
N ILE A 625 -6.43 12.56 8.15
CA ILE A 625 -6.76 13.85 8.77
C ILE A 625 -7.78 13.67 9.91
N GLN A 626 -8.81 12.84 9.71
CA GLN A 626 -9.83 12.60 10.74
C GLN A 626 -9.38 11.62 11.84
N LYS A 627 -8.65 10.55 11.51
CA LYS A 627 -8.23 9.52 12.49
C LYS A 627 -6.92 9.83 13.22
N LEU A 628 -6.01 10.61 12.64
CA LEU A 628 -4.61 10.76 13.09
C LEU A 628 -4.08 12.21 13.04
N GLN A 629 -4.76 13.11 12.31
CA GLN A 629 -4.29 14.46 11.99
C GLN A 629 -2.94 14.49 11.26
N GLN A 630 -2.70 13.47 10.41
CA GLN A 630 -1.44 13.28 9.68
C GLN A 630 -1.57 13.68 8.19
N ASN A 631 -1.32 14.95 7.89
CA ASN A 631 -1.46 15.58 6.56
C ASN A 631 -0.10 15.75 5.86
N TRP A 632 0.52 14.65 5.46
CA TRP A 632 1.86 14.67 4.87
C TRP A 632 1.90 15.24 3.45
N GLU A 633 0.76 15.35 2.75
CA GLU A 633 0.66 16.02 1.46
C GLU A 633 0.89 17.54 1.57
N VAL A 634 0.61 18.14 2.73
CA VAL A 634 0.98 19.54 3.04
C VAL A 634 2.50 19.67 3.15
N TRP A 635 3.15 18.86 3.97
CA TRP A 635 4.62 18.87 4.18
C TRP A 635 5.38 18.62 2.86
N ALA A 636 4.82 17.75 2.01
CA ALA A 636 5.37 17.42 0.69
C ALA A 636 5.27 18.58 -0.31
N ARG A 637 4.15 19.32 -0.32
CA ARG A 637 3.96 20.50 -1.16
C ARG A 637 4.79 21.69 -0.71
N GLN A 638 4.99 21.85 0.60
CA GLN A 638 5.85 22.89 1.17
C GLN A 638 7.35 22.57 1.01
N GLY A 639 7.69 21.30 0.77
CA GLY A 639 9.08 20.85 0.62
C GLY A 639 9.80 20.67 1.94
N ASP A 640 9.06 20.60 3.06
CA ASP A 640 9.60 20.38 4.40
C ASP A 640 10.29 19.01 4.47
N VAL A 641 9.62 17.97 3.95
CA VAL A 641 10.09 16.58 3.98
C VAL A 641 10.75 16.19 2.66
N ASP A 642 11.86 15.49 2.76
CA ASP A 642 12.64 15.03 1.61
C ASP A 642 12.24 13.61 1.17
N LEU A 643 11.92 12.74 2.13
CA LEU A 643 11.54 11.36 1.90
C LEU A 643 10.32 10.94 2.73
N ILE A 644 9.23 10.60 2.05
CA ILE A 644 8.00 10.09 2.66
C ILE A 644 8.03 8.56 2.63
N VAL A 645 7.76 7.94 3.77
CA VAL A 645 7.84 6.49 3.97
C VAL A 645 6.49 5.95 4.44
N PRO A 646 5.53 5.69 3.52
CA PRO A 646 4.23 5.13 3.88
C PRO A 646 4.36 3.70 4.41
N MET A 647 3.76 3.42 5.57
CA MET A 647 3.61 2.08 6.15
C MET A 647 2.54 1.30 5.36
N THR A 648 2.96 0.72 4.23
CA THR A 648 2.08 0.08 3.23
C THR A 648 1.81 -1.39 3.58
N TYR A 649 1.59 -1.67 4.86
CA TYR A 649 1.72 -3.02 5.41
C TYR A 649 0.57 -3.93 4.95
N ALA A 650 0.91 -4.92 4.11
CA ALA A 650 -0.02 -5.83 3.46
C ALA A 650 0.59 -7.25 3.29
N PRO A 651 -0.20 -8.32 3.48
CA PRO A 651 0.27 -9.71 3.41
C PRO A 651 0.37 -10.26 1.97
N ASP A 652 -0.08 -9.50 0.97
CA ASP A 652 -0.02 -9.87 -0.45
C ASP A 652 0.19 -8.64 -1.35
N THR A 653 0.76 -8.90 -2.52
CA THR A 653 1.21 -7.88 -3.48
C THR A 653 0.07 -7.08 -4.10
N ASN A 654 -1.15 -7.64 -4.25
CA ASN A 654 -2.30 -6.88 -4.75
C ASN A 654 -2.76 -5.87 -3.71
N ARG A 655 -2.84 -6.29 -2.45
CA ARG A 655 -3.20 -5.40 -1.35
C ARG A 655 -2.14 -4.33 -1.13
N PHE A 656 -0.87 -4.69 -1.27
CA PHE A 656 0.23 -3.73 -1.29
C PHE A 656 0.07 -2.71 -2.43
N GLN A 657 -0.22 -3.16 -3.66
CA GLN A 657 -0.47 -2.28 -4.81
C GLN A 657 -1.63 -1.31 -4.55
N GLN A 658 -2.76 -1.79 -4.01
CA GLN A 658 -3.93 -0.95 -3.69
C GLN A 658 -3.61 0.18 -2.69
N LEU A 659 -2.66 -0.04 -1.79
CA LEU A 659 -2.24 0.93 -0.78
C LEU A 659 -1.12 1.87 -1.28
N ALA A 660 -0.20 1.36 -2.11
CA ALA A 660 0.91 2.14 -2.66
C ALA A 660 0.50 3.06 -3.83
N GLN A 661 -0.28 2.52 -4.77
CA GLN A 661 -0.50 3.13 -6.09
C GLN A 661 -1.16 4.53 -6.06
N PRO A 662 -2.10 4.88 -5.15
CA PRO A 662 -2.67 6.22 -5.12
C PRO A 662 -1.60 7.33 -4.98
N TRP A 663 -0.67 7.14 -4.05
CA TRP A 663 0.38 8.12 -3.73
C TRP A 663 1.50 8.14 -4.78
N LEU A 664 1.78 6.97 -5.36
CA LEU A 664 2.76 6.83 -6.42
C LEU A 664 2.27 7.46 -7.73
N ASN A 665 0.97 7.42 -8.03
CA ASN A 665 0.42 8.01 -9.26
C ASN A 665 -0.06 9.47 -9.11
N HIS A 666 0.02 10.07 -7.93
CA HIS A 666 -0.33 11.49 -7.71
C HIS A 666 0.84 12.45 -8.02
N THR A 667 0.51 13.56 -8.69
CA THR A 667 1.41 14.69 -8.99
C THR A 667 1.42 15.77 -7.89
N ASN A 668 0.43 15.77 -7.00
CA ASN A 668 0.15 16.89 -6.07
C ASN A 668 0.94 16.82 -4.75
N LEU A 669 2.10 16.14 -4.78
CA LEU A 669 2.96 15.86 -3.62
C LEU A 669 4.27 16.67 -3.65
N GLY A 670 4.28 17.79 -4.38
CA GLY A 670 5.47 18.62 -4.56
C GLY A 670 6.62 17.85 -5.20
N SER A 671 7.79 17.90 -4.56
CA SER A 671 9.03 17.28 -5.05
C SER A 671 9.58 16.19 -4.13
N SER A 672 8.93 15.88 -3.00
CA SER A 672 9.38 14.86 -2.05
C SER A 672 9.39 13.46 -2.67
N LEU A 673 10.42 12.66 -2.36
CA LEU A 673 10.50 11.27 -2.81
C LEU A 673 9.64 10.35 -1.93
N ILE A 674 9.27 9.18 -2.46
CA ILE A 674 8.45 8.19 -1.76
C ILE A 674 9.16 6.83 -1.80
N SER A 675 9.29 6.17 -0.64
CA SER A 675 9.85 4.82 -0.49
C SER A 675 8.93 3.95 0.38
N PRO A 676 7.93 3.26 -0.22
CA PRO A 676 6.93 2.51 0.54
C PRO A 676 7.51 1.40 1.42
N GLY A 677 6.94 1.27 2.62
CA GLY A 677 7.28 0.29 3.64
C GLY A 677 6.64 -1.07 3.41
N ILE A 678 7.46 -2.09 3.19
CA ILE A 678 7.12 -3.52 3.14
C ILE A 678 7.20 -4.09 4.56
N TYR A 679 6.17 -4.80 5.00
CA TYR A 679 6.16 -5.44 6.32
C TYR A 679 6.56 -6.91 6.21
N LEU A 680 7.69 -7.29 6.81
CA LEU A 680 8.24 -8.64 6.71
C LEU A 680 7.54 -9.64 7.66
N LEU A 681 6.86 -9.18 8.72
CA LEU A 681 6.23 -10.10 9.69
C LEU A 681 5.12 -10.94 9.05
N ARG A 682 5.39 -12.24 8.88
CA ARG A 682 4.51 -13.23 8.23
C ARG A 682 4.28 -13.00 6.73
N LEU A 683 5.17 -12.24 6.08
CA LEU A 683 5.24 -12.17 4.62
C LEU A 683 6.27 -13.21 4.13
N PRO A 684 5.89 -14.19 3.28
CA PRO A 684 6.86 -15.13 2.70
C PRO A 684 7.93 -14.40 1.89
N GLU A 685 9.16 -14.91 1.81
CA GLU A 685 10.28 -14.19 1.18
C GLU A 685 10.01 -13.90 -0.30
N VAL A 686 9.33 -14.80 -1.02
CA VAL A 686 8.91 -14.57 -2.40
C VAL A 686 7.82 -13.49 -2.52
N GLY A 687 6.99 -13.30 -1.48
CA GLY A 687 6.07 -12.17 -1.38
C GLY A 687 6.79 -10.84 -1.14
N ALA A 688 7.88 -10.83 -0.37
CA ALA A 688 8.73 -9.65 -0.22
C ALA A 688 9.42 -9.29 -1.55
N ILE A 689 9.93 -10.28 -2.29
CA ILE A 689 10.53 -10.09 -3.62
C ILE A 689 9.50 -9.58 -4.63
N ASP A 690 8.28 -10.13 -4.61
CA ASP A 690 7.17 -9.72 -5.48
C ASP A 690 6.69 -8.27 -5.17
N GLN A 691 6.71 -7.85 -3.90
CA GLN A 691 6.46 -6.45 -3.49
C GLN A 691 7.62 -5.51 -3.87
N ILE A 692 8.89 -5.95 -3.77
CA ILE A 692 10.05 -5.18 -4.26
C ILE A 692 9.96 -4.97 -5.78
N GLN A 693 9.66 -6.01 -6.55
CA GLN A 693 9.48 -5.88 -8.00
C GLN A 693 8.33 -4.93 -8.36
N LEU A 694 7.19 -5.06 -7.68
CA LEU A 694 6.07 -4.13 -7.86
C LEU A 694 6.49 -2.66 -7.64
N LEU A 695 7.37 -2.37 -6.68
CA LEU A 695 7.87 -1.01 -6.47
C LEU A 695 8.85 -0.52 -7.54
N ARG A 696 9.54 -1.42 -8.25
CA ARG A 696 10.34 -1.11 -9.45
C ARG A 696 9.48 -0.91 -10.70
N ASP A 697 8.27 -1.48 -10.70
CA ASP A 697 7.30 -1.34 -11.80
C ASP A 697 6.30 -0.19 -11.58
N LEU A 698 6.34 0.45 -10.41
CA LEU A 698 5.61 1.66 -10.04
C LEU A 698 6.58 2.88 -9.97
N PRO A 699 6.08 4.14 -9.97
CA PRO A 699 6.91 5.34 -9.93
C PRO A 699 7.46 5.66 -8.52
N SER A 700 8.13 4.68 -7.90
CA SER A 700 8.76 4.78 -6.57
C SER A 700 10.18 5.35 -6.64
N GLY A 701 10.67 5.90 -5.53
CA GLY A 701 12.09 6.17 -5.32
C GLY A 701 12.89 4.93 -4.87
N GLY A 702 12.19 3.90 -4.37
CA GLY A 702 12.79 2.65 -3.89
C GLY A 702 11.83 1.88 -2.98
N TYR A 703 12.37 1.17 -1.99
CA TYR A 703 11.63 0.40 -1.00
C TYR A 703 12.25 0.49 0.41
N SER A 704 11.42 0.28 1.43
CA SER A 704 11.81 0.30 2.85
C SER A 704 11.33 -0.99 3.54
N LEU A 705 12.20 -1.72 4.23
CA LEU A 705 11.86 -3.02 4.85
C LEU A 705 11.65 -2.89 6.36
N PHE A 706 10.45 -3.17 6.86
CA PHE A 706 10.13 -3.17 8.29
C PHE A 706 10.01 -4.62 8.81
N ALA A 707 10.87 -5.12 9.70
CA ALA A 707 12.09 -4.53 10.26
C ALA A 707 13.17 -5.63 10.39
N LEU A 708 14.36 -5.28 10.91
CA LEU A 708 15.48 -6.23 11.02
C LEU A 708 15.13 -7.51 11.80
N GLU A 709 14.32 -7.43 12.87
CA GLU A 709 13.77 -8.57 13.63
C GLU A 709 13.14 -9.68 12.73
N HIS A 710 12.78 -9.36 11.49
CA HIS A 710 12.12 -10.28 10.55
C HIS A 710 12.90 -10.43 9.22
N PHE A 711 14.12 -9.93 9.13
CA PHE A 711 14.96 -9.98 7.93
C PHE A 711 15.76 -11.30 7.87
N GLY A 712 15.07 -12.40 7.56
CA GLY A 712 15.65 -13.75 7.58
C GLY A 712 16.79 -14.00 6.58
N ASN A 713 17.74 -14.85 6.99
CA ASN A 713 18.97 -15.21 6.25
C ASN A 713 18.75 -15.57 4.76
N ASN A 714 17.63 -16.19 4.41
CA ASN A 714 17.31 -16.54 3.02
C ASN A 714 17.06 -15.29 2.16
N LEU A 715 16.23 -14.35 2.65
CA LEU A 715 15.99 -13.07 1.99
C LEU A 715 17.28 -12.25 1.93
N GLN A 716 18.07 -12.24 3.01
CA GLN A 716 19.40 -11.62 3.00
C GLN A 716 20.27 -12.20 1.87
N ALA A 717 20.40 -13.53 1.75
CA ALA A 717 21.22 -14.17 0.73
C ALA A 717 20.72 -13.91 -0.72
N ILE A 718 19.40 -13.80 -0.92
CA ILE A 718 18.80 -13.41 -2.20
C ILE A 718 19.14 -11.95 -2.54
N LEU A 719 19.01 -11.03 -1.58
CA LEU A 719 19.40 -9.64 -1.79
C LEU A 719 20.91 -9.51 -2.00
N SER A 720 21.75 -10.28 -1.32
CA SER A 720 23.21 -10.26 -1.56
C SER A 720 23.59 -10.69 -2.98
N ARG A 721 22.87 -11.65 -3.58
CA ARG A 721 23.13 -12.06 -4.98
C ARG A 721 22.62 -11.05 -6.01
N THR A 722 21.53 -10.35 -5.71
CA THR A 722 20.79 -9.50 -6.67
C THR A 722 21.05 -8.00 -6.52
N GLN A 723 21.38 -7.53 -5.31
CA GLN A 723 21.58 -6.13 -4.91
C GLN A 723 22.99 -5.84 -4.38
N GLY A 724 23.72 -6.88 -3.94
CA GLY A 724 25.07 -6.74 -3.40
C GLY A 724 26.08 -6.25 -4.44
N ILE A 725 27.01 -5.41 -4.01
CA ILE A 725 28.05 -4.79 -4.85
C ILE A 725 29.04 -5.87 -5.30
N ARG A 726 29.13 -6.14 -6.62
CA ARG A 726 30.07 -7.11 -7.20
C ARG A 726 31.37 -6.51 -7.77
N GLN A 727 31.47 -5.19 -7.87
CA GLN A 727 32.69 -4.47 -8.26
C GLN A 727 32.94 -3.32 -7.28
N ALA A 728 34.12 -3.29 -6.66
CA ALA A 728 34.43 -2.41 -5.52
C ALA A 728 34.27 -0.90 -5.80
N ASN A 729 34.31 -0.49 -7.07
CA ASN A 729 34.33 0.91 -7.48
C ASN A 729 32.98 1.42 -8.03
N THR A 730 31.94 0.57 -8.13
CA THR A 730 30.62 0.95 -8.68
C THR A 730 29.53 0.80 -7.63
N LYS A 731 29.06 1.92 -7.09
CA LYS A 731 27.94 2.01 -6.14
C LYS A 731 26.82 2.84 -6.79
N GLU A 732 25.57 2.39 -6.68
CA GLU A 732 24.47 3.08 -7.35
C GLU A 732 24.15 4.43 -6.66
N PRO A 733 23.80 5.49 -7.44
CA PRO A 733 23.42 6.79 -6.89
C PRO A 733 22.11 6.67 -6.09
N ILE A 734 22.16 7.06 -4.81
CA ILE A 734 20.99 7.07 -3.91
C ILE A 734 20.09 8.26 -4.31
N PRO A 735 18.80 8.06 -4.65
CA PRO A 735 17.97 9.12 -5.23
C PRO A 735 17.82 10.42 -4.42
N PHE A 736 17.81 10.37 -3.09
CA PHE A 736 17.75 11.57 -2.25
C PHE A 736 19.11 12.28 -2.06
N ARG A 737 20.21 11.67 -2.53
CA ARG A 737 21.55 12.28 -2.55
C ARG A 737 21.97 12.77 -3.91
N GLN A 738 21.75 11.95 -4.93
CA GLN A 738 22.26 12.14 -6.28
C GLN A 738 21.11 12.04 -7.30
N PRO A 739 20.05 12.86 -7.17
CA PRO A 739 18.81 12.69 -7.94
C PRO A 739 19.01 12.72 -9.46
N PHE A 740 19.87 13.60 -9.98
CA PHE A 740 20.13 13.68 -11.41
C PHE A 740 20.91 12.46 -11.94
N ALA A 741 21.89 11.96 -11.18
CA ALA A 741 22.60 10.72 -11.52
C ALA A 741 21.68 9.47 -11.41
N ALA A 742 20.79 9.42 -10.43
CA ALA A 742 19.78 8.38 -10.30
C ALA A 742 18.76 8.40 -11.45
N ALA A 743 18.32 9.60 -11.87
CA ALA A 743 17.45 9.80 -13.02
C ALA A 743 18.11 9.31 -14.32
N ALA A 744 19.38 9.67 -14.55
CA ALA A 744 20.16 9.22 -15.69
C ALA A 744 20.38 7.68 -15.67
N ALA A 745 20.74 7.10 -14.52
CA ALA A 745 20.93 5.66 -14.37
C ALA A 745 19.62 4.86 -14.61
N ARG A 746 18.49 5.29 -14.05
CA ARG A 746 17.18 4.65 -14.31
C ARG A 746 16.79 4.73 -15.79
N PHE A 747 17.08 5.84 -16.47
CA PHE A 747 16.83 5.97 -17.91
C PHE A 747 17.79 5.14 -18.78
N SER A 748 19.06 4.99 -18.36
CA SER A 748 20.00 4.07 -19.01
C SER A 748 19.49 2.62 -18.93
N ASN A 749 19.05 2.17 -17.76
CA ASN A 749 18.48 0.83 -17.58
C ASN A 749 17.25 0.60 -18.48
N LEU A 750 16.32 1.56 -18.54
CA LEU A 750 15.19 1.52 -19.49
C LEU A 750 15.65 1.39 -20.95
N SER A 751 16.67 2.17 -21.33
CA SER A 751 17.22 2.14 -22.70
C SER A 751 17.87 0.79 -23.03
N GLN A 752 18.50 0.14 -22.05
CA GLN A 752 19.05 -1.22 -22.19
C GLN A 752 17.95 -2.27 -22.36
N GLU A 753 16.83 -2.17 -21.64
CA GLU A 753 15.66 -3.05 -21.81
C GLU A 753 15.03 -2.93 -23.20
N TRP A 754 14.82 -1.69 -23.68
CA TRP A 754 14.28 -1.43 -25.01
C TRP A 754 15.23 -1.96 -26.11
N ASN A 755 16.53 -1.70 -25.99
CA ASN A 755 17.52 -2.20 -26.95
C ASN A 755 17.63 -3.75 -26.93
N PHE A 756 17.52 -4.38 -25.75
CA PHE A 756 17.44 -5.84 -25.64
C PHE A 756 16.26 -6.40 -26.45
N LEU A 757 15.06 -5.86 -26.28
CA LEU A 757 13.86 -6.31 -26.99
C LEU A 757 13.86 -5.94 -28.49
N LEU A 758 14.52 -4.84 -28.89
CA LEU A 758 14.67 -4.46 -30.29
C LEU A 758 15.68 -5.35 -31.02
N ASP A 759 16.67 -5.89 -30.33
CA ASP A 759 17.65 -6.82 -30.91
C ASP A 759 17.13 -8.27 -30.98
N THR A 760 16.21 -8.65 -30.08
CA THR A 760 15.51 -9.95 -30.14
C THR A 760 14.25 -9.92 -31.02
N ASN A 761 13.94 -8.78 -31.67
CA ASN A 761 12.71 -8.53 -32.44
C ASN A 761 11.40 -8.72 -31.63
N GLN A 762 11.46 -8.52 -30.31
CA GLN A 762 10.34 -8.67 -29.37
C GLN A 762 9.59 -7.36 -29.08
N MET A 763 10.08 -6.20 -29.54
CA MET A 763 9.46 -4.88 -29.35
C MET A 763 8.85 -4.31 -30.64
N ARG A 764 7.58 -3.90 -30.61
CA ARG A 764 6.85 -3.38 -31.78
C ARG A 764 6.65 -1.87 -31.72
N LEU A 765 7.54 -1.12 -32.37
CA LEU A 765 7.47 0.34 -32.45
C LEU A 765 6.43 0.83 -33.47
N GLY A 766 5.68 1.88 -33.11
CA GLY A 766 4.83 2.66 -34.02
C GLY A 766 5.58 3.78 -34.78
N ILE A 767 6.92 3.77 -34.76
CA ILE A 767 7.81 4.71 -35.47
C ILE A 767 9.04 3.97 -36.01
N ALA A 768 9.77 4.60 -36.94
CA ALA A 768 11.04 4.09 -37.45
C ALA A 768 12.08 3.93 -36.32
N ARG A 769 12.85 2.83 -36.36
CA ARG A 769 13.87 2.49 -35.36
C ARG A 769 14.94 3.59 -35.22
N SER A 770 15.32 4.25 -36.32
CA SER A 770 16.23 5.42 -36.33
C SER A 770 15.69 6.59 -35.50
N ASN A 771 14.42 6.97 -35.70
CA ASN A 771 13.78 8.06 -34.96
C ASN A 771 13.65 7.73 -33.47
N TRP A 772 13.38 6.46 -33.14
CA TRP A 772 13.37 5.97 -31.77
C TRP A 772 14.75 6.09 -31.12
N THR A 773 15.79 5.53 -31.75
CA THR A 773 17.18 5.57 -31.27
C THR A 773 17.64 7.02 -31.02
N SER A 774 17.45 7.91 -32.00
CA SER A 774 17.77 9.33 -31.87
C SER A 774 17.04 10.00 -30.69
N LYS A 775 15.76 9.69 -30.45
CA LYS A 775 15.00 10.27 -29.32
C LYS A 775 15.40 9.68 -27.97
N THR A 776 15.84 8.42 -27.90
CA THR A 776 16.44 7.86 -26.68
C THR A 776 17.82 8.47 -26.39
N GLU A 777 18.64 8.70 -27.42
CA GLU A 777 19.99 9.27 -27.29
C GLU A 777 19.96 10.75 -26.89
N GLU A 778 19.03 11.54 -27.45
CA GLU A 778 18.79 12.94 -27.06
C GLU A 778 18.51 13.05 -25.54
N LEU A 779 17.57 12.24 -25.04
CA LEU A 779 17.17 12.25 -23.64
C LEU A 779 18.27 11.69 -22.72
N ALA A 780 18.95 10.61 -23.13
CA ALA A 780 20.10 10.08 -22.39
C ALA A 780 21.21 11.13 -22.26
N THR A 781 21.53 11.83 -23.35
CA THR A 781 22.55 12.89 -23.37
C THR A 781 22.18 14.05 -22.45
N ALA A 782 20.93 14.52 -22.50
CA ALA A 782 20.47 15.62 -21.65
C ALA A 782 20.47 15.24 -20.15
N LEU A 783 20.04 14.02 -19.80
CA LEU A 783 20.09 13.51 -18.43
C LEU A 783 21.53 13.31 -17.92
N ASN A 784 22.41 12.74 -18.73
CA ASN A 784 23.82 12.54 -18.38
C ASN A 784 24.54 13.89 -18.18
N LYS A 785 24.30 14.87 -19.06
CA LYS A 785 24.90 16.21 -18.91
C LYS A 785 24.41 16.91 -17.63
N LEU A 786 23.13 16.79 -17.29
CA LEU A 786 22.60 17.31 -16.02
C LEU A 786 23.18 16.57 -14.79
N ALA A 787 23.44 15.27 -14.90
CA ALA A 787 24.06 14.49 -13.82
C ALA A 787 25.53 14.84 -13.58
N GLN A 788 26.27 15.19 -14.64
CA GLN A 788 27.67 15.63 -14.58
C GLN A 788 27.79 17.10 -14.16
N GLU A 789 26.92 17.96 -14.69
CA GLU A 789 26.92 19.41 -14.46
C GLU A 789 25.53 19.90 -14.01
N PRO A 790 25.21 19.82 -12.71
CA PRO A 790 23.97 20.36 -12.15
C PRO A 790 23.89 21.90 -12.29
N ASN A 791 23.14 22.38 -13.28
CA ASN A 791 22.80 23.80 -13.42
C ASN A 791 21.43 23.99 -14.10
N ALA A 792 20.88 25.20 -13.99
CA ALA A 792 19.54 25.54 -14.49
C ALA A 792 19.37 25.33 -16.02
N SER A 793 20.42 25.51 -16.81
CA SER A 793 20.36 25.35 -18.28
C SER A 793 20.31 23.88 -18.68
N ASN A 794 21.22 23.06 -18.15
CA ASN A 794 21.21 21.60 -18.33
C ASN A 794 19.91 21.00 -17.79
N PHE A 795 19.36 21.53 -16.69
CA PHE A 795 18.08 21.11 -16.14
C PHE A 795 16.90 21.44 -17.05
N ALA A 796 16.82 22.67 -17.58
CA ALA A 796 15.78 23.07 -18.51
C ALA A 796 15.81 22.22 -19.80
N ALA A 797 17.00 21.85 -20.28
CA ALA A 797 17.17 20.95 -21.42
C ALA A 797 16.67 19.52 -21.11
N ALA A 798 17.12 18.92 -20.00
CA ALA A 798 16.72 17.57 -19.59
C ALA A 798 15.21 17.47 -19.32
N ARG A 799 14.64 18.46 -18.61
CA ARG A 799 13.19 18.53 -18.34
C ARG A 799 12.40 18.60 -19.64
N ARG A 800 12.79 19.47 -20.57
CA ARG A 800 12.13 19.63 -21.88
C ARG A 800 12.16 18.32 -22.68
N SER A 801 13.33 17.69 -22.82
CA SER A 801 13.47 16.44 -23.57
C SER A 801 12.65 15.31 -22.93
N LEU A 802 12.66 15.19 -21.59
CA LEU A 802 11.86 14.20 -20.86
C LEU A 802 10.34 14.41 -21.04
N THR A 803 9.87 15.65 -20.99
CA THR A 803 8.46 15.98 -21.26
C THR A 803 8.07 15.58 -22.69
N THR A 804 8.84 16.01 -23.70
CA THR A 804 8.59 15.67 -25.11
C THR A 804 8.57 14.15 -25.32
N PHE A 805 9.58 13.43 -24.82
CA PHE A 805 9.66 11.97 -24.91
C PHE A 805 8.43 11.29 -24.30
N ARG A 806 8.05 11.67 -23.07
CA ARG A 806 6.89 11.08 -22.37
C ARG A 806 5.55 11.38 -23.05
N THR A 807 5.37 12.57 -23.63
CA THR A 807 4.16 12.91 -24.40
C THR A 807 4.00 12.03 -25.64
N GLN A 808 5.09 11.68 -26.32
CA GLN A 808 5.06 10.87 -27.55
C GLN A 808 5.14 9.35 -27.29
N PHE A 809 5.71 8.93 -26.16
CA PHE A 809 5.93 7.51 -25.79
C PHE A 809 4.69 6.62 -25.99
N ARG A 810 3.50 7.06 -25.56
CA ARG A 810 2.23 6.33 -25.74
C ARG A 810 1.88 6.04 -27.20
N MET A 811 2.18 6.98 -28.09
CA MET A 811 1.95 6.82 -29.53
C MET A 811 2.94 5.81 -30.11
N TRP A 812 4.21 5.90 -29.72
CA TRP A 812 5.28 5.00 -30.16
C TRP A 812 5.09 3.56 -29.66
N MET A 813 4.59 3.36 -28.44
CA MET A 813 4.33 2.04 -27.85
C MET A 813 2.95 1.45 -28.21
N SER A 814 2.13 2.16 -28.99
CA SER A 814 0.73 1.78 -29.25
C SER A 814 0.56 0.34 -29.79
N LEU A 815 1.41 -0.07 -30.74
CA LEU A 815 1.41 -1.43 -31.28
C LEU A 815 1.84 -2.47 -30.23
N HIS A 816 2.91 -2.22 -29.48
CA HIS A 816 3.41 -3.11 -28.42
C HIS A 816 2.41 -3.29 -27.26
N THR A 817 1.66 -2.22 -26.96
CA THR A 817 0.66 -2.17 -25.88
C THR A 817 -0.46 -3.19 -26.08
N THR A 818 -0.78 -3.55 -27.34
CA THR A 818 -1.85 -4.52 -27.66
C THR A 818 -1.62 -5.91 -27.05
N GLN A 819 -0.37 -6.29 -26.80
CA GLN A 819 0.02 -7.59 -26.25
C GLN A 819 0.74 -7.47 -24.91
N ASN A 820 1.50 -6.39 -24.69
CA ASN A 820 2.42 -6.23 -23.55
C ASN A 820 2.06 -4.99 -22.70
N TRP A 821 0.77 -4.76 -22.44
CA TRP A 821 0.26 -3.54 -21.78
C TRP A 821 0.92 -3.27 -20.41
N TYR A 822 1.20 -4.31 -19.61
CA TYR A 822 1.82 -4.17 -18.29
C TYR A 822 3.26 -3.65 -18.39
N GLN A 823 4.01 -4.14 -19.39
CA GLN A 823 5.39 -3.73 -19.66
C GLN A 823 5.45 -2.28 -20.15
N VAL A 824 4.52 -1.86 -21.02
CA VAL A 824 4.41 -0.45 -21.42
C VAL A 824 4.05 0.45 -20.24
N GLN A 825 3.07 0.06 -19.41
CA GLN A 825 2.69 0.81 -18.21
C GLN A 825 3.85 0.90 -17.19
N THR A 826 4.65 -0.16 -17.07
CA THR A 826 5.87 -0.21 -16.26
C THR A 826 6.91 0.80 -16.74
N TRP A 827 7.15 0.88 -18.05
CA TRP A 827 8.07 1.87 -18.62
C TRP A 827 7.58 3.32 -18.42
N GLU A 828 6.28 3.59 -18.55
CA GLU A 828 5.71 4.90 -18.20
C GLU A 828 5.90 5.27 -16.73
N ASN A 829 5.69 4.31 -15.83
CA ASN A 829 5.87 4.48 -14.40
C ASN A 829 7.34 4.80 -14.07
N ARG A 830 8.29 4.07 -14.66
CA ARG A 830 9.73 4.32 -14.51
C ARG A 830 10.14 5.68 -15.10
N LEU A 831 9.59 6.08 -16.25
CA LEU A 831 9.75 7.44 -16.81
C LEU A 831 9.17 8.54 -15.91
N PHE A 832 8.10 8.26 -15.15
CA PHE A 832 7.59 9.19 -14.14
C PHE A 832 8.45 9.22 -12.86
N SER A 833 9.12 8.12 -12.50
CA SER A 833 10.15 8.14 -11.44
C SER A 833 11.35 9.02 -11.83
N VAL A 834 11.80 8.97 -13.10
CA VAL A 834 12.82 9.90 -13.63
C VAL A 834 12.37 11.37 -13.47
N GLU A 835 11.12 11.71 -13.81
CA GLU A 835 10.58 13.07 -13.60
C GLU A 835 10.53 13.47 -12.12
N ARG A 836 10.14 12.55 -11.22
CA ARG A 836 10.13 12.78 -9.76
C ARG A 836 11.53 13.06 -9.23
N MET A 837 12.55 12.33 -9.70
CA MET A 837 13.95 12.59 -9.36
C MET A 837 14.43 13.95 -9.88
N LEU A 838 14.06 14.34 -11.11
CA LEU A 838 14.37 15.68 -11.63
C LEU A 838 13.74 16.79 -10.77
N ASN A 839 12.46 16.67 -10.40
CA ASN A 839 11.77 17.66 -9.57
C ASN A 839 12.35 17.74 -8.13
N TYR A 840 12.80 16.61 -7.56
CA TYR A 840 13.51 16.60 -6.28
C TYR A 840 14.88 17.31 -6.38
N GLY A 841 15.66 17.00 -7.43
CA GLY A 841 16.95 17.63 -7.70
C GLY A 841 16.83 19.13 -7.97
N GLU A 842 15.77 19.58 -8.66
CA GLU A 842 15.44 21.01 -8.83
C GLU A 842 15.38 21.70 -7.47
N ARG A 843 14.55 21.21 -6.52
CA ARG A 843 14.43 21.80 -5.17
C ARG A 843 15.75 21.76 -4.40
N ILE A 844 16.46 20.64 -4.37
CA ILE A 844 17.56 20.46 -3.41
C ILE A 844 18.94 20.88 -3.93
N LEU A 845 19.17 20.96 -5.24
CA LEU A 845 20.47 21.31 -5.84
C LEU A 845 20.45 22.64 -6.63
N LEU A 846 19.30 23.07 -7.15
CA LEU A 846 19.20 24.23 -8.06
C LEU A 846 18.31 25.36 -7.53
N GLY A 847 17.45 25.10 -6.56
CA GLY A 847 16.65 26.12 -5.88
C GLY A 847 17.53 26.98 -4.97
N ASN A 848 17.34 28.30 -5.05
CA ASN A 848 17.84 29.23 -4.03
C ASN A 848 17.23 28.82 -2.68
N ARG A 849 18.07 28.63 -1.67
CA ARG A 849 17.69 28.23 -0.30
C ARG A 849 17.81 29.39 0.67
#